data_AF-A0A4S4K5Q4-F1
#
_entry.id   AF-A0A4S4K5Q4-F1
#
_cell.length_a   1.000
_cell.length_b   1.000
_cell.length_c   1.000
_cell.angle_alpha   90.00
_cell.angle_beta   90.00
_cell.angle_gamma   90.00
#
_symmetry.space_group_name_H-M   'P 1'
#
loop_
_entity.id
_entity.type
_entity.pdbx_description
1 polymer ?
#
loop_
_entity_poly.entity_id
_entity_poly.type
_entity_poly.pdbx_seq_one_letter_code
_entity_poly.pdbx_strand_id
1 'polypeptide(L)'
;MGVTLGQALLNFVITADDIQAPWEWPTWQLLTKSIFAPWTLPTEVKDYAPPSAAWTADTPAQVRAFVDNYIGMEDEKARLAFWVKKEDGNSKGRAAYKDWIGRESRKWGINKAVDQILRDAGCSQWQMTRRTVDKATKAVSYTLLPLAKTETKERTSAALSDLFFGADAIRADEDHRSAEVIEFIDDVLTITWDRYRKDVTRTGAIITNETVAVKNIWTTITKEGHKASKDDMLDYVSRAGRLLKALQKFDKQADKAFETEIKDRLDEIRKEGRGGSTKLSKSLKEAIKFLATSNEIAQVTLSIEQILEEMNDINLDALLDGLEDVEIGDLEWEEGIENYRNRTVEQAFAELGITQNSFPSFNQYCDANGCVDPWSAEWDHFLKDPQSVKEAIIPRWHQVIGVRKMVDMFFDQSPLLLMDQVGIGKTMQLVGLIAVLAYFIDYHDKHHKFPGAYDKRKFNNGNIPKRPSVIVVPTALLSQWTTYLHKYLEKLHFDVVPYEATTTNRGDWIKDILGRSQQPPHRQIIVATHSAIQSDAINCLRLQLNEPTALPKIANERTASATLFSLKMNVLGCDEAHLHRKANKTYVAVRYLITKATMPIMMTATPIVTGPMDLWNIGRLLGLKDFSDSHLAWGSQMHKDLAAALKKDRKRRKDQVPSSRYIYGSPIILLHIW
;
A
#
# COMPACT_ATOMS: atom_id res chain seq x y z
N MET A 1 -33.46 -14.82 13.04
CA MET A 1 -32.93 -13.47 12.73
C MET A 1 -31.92 -13.17 13.84
N GLY A 2 -30.69 -12.78 13.53
CA GLY A 2 -29.63 -12.68 14.54
C GLY A 2 -29.84 -11.52 15.50
N VAL A 3 -29.46 -11.71 16.77
CA VAL A 3 -29.40 -10.66 17.80
C VAL A 3 -28.46 -9.54 17.34
N THR A 4 -28.71 -8.30 17.75
CA THR A 4 -27.82 -7.15 17.48
C THR A 4 -27.24 -6.63 18.77
N LEU A 5 -26.10 -5.93 18.74
CA LEU A 5 -25.48 -5.40 19.96
C LEU A 5 -26.42 -4.48 20.75
N GLY A 6 -27.23 -3.66 20.07
CA GLY A 6 -28.21 -2.81 20.74
C GLY A 6 -29.32 -3.61 21.42
N GLN A 7 -29.69 -4.75 20.86
CA GLN A 7 -30.66 -5.66 21.48
C GLN A 7 -30.03 -6.41 22.66
N ALA A 8 -28.78 -6.86 22.52
CA ALA A 8 -28.02 -7.50 23.60
C ALA A 8 -27.88 -6.58 24.82
N LEU A 9 -27.65 -5.28 24.62
CA LEU A 9 -27.58 -4.30 25.71
C LEU A 9 -28.93 -4.05 26.39
N LEU A 10 -30.05 -4.11 25.66
CA LEU A 10 -31.37 -4.03 26.29
C LEU A 10 -31.73 -5.31 27.03
N ASN A 11 -31.34 -6.47 26.49
CA ASN A 11 -31.50 -7.75 27.19
C ASN A 11 -30.66 -7.78 28.46
N PHE A 12 -29.44 -7.25 28.43
CA PHE A 12 -28.58 -7.12 29.60
C PHE A 12 -29.26 -6.32 30.73
N VAL A 13 -29.85 -5.17 30.40
CA VAL A 13 -30.62 -4.35 31.36
C VAL A 13 -31.76 -5.15 32.00
N ILE A 14 -32.48 -5.93 31.20
CA ILE A 14 -33.60 -6.76 31.68
C ILE A 14 -33.09 -7.84 32.64
N THR A 15 -32.02 -8.55 32.27
CA THR A 15 -31.46 -9.64 33.08
C THR A 15 -30.79 -9.11 34.35
N ALA A 16 -30.17 -7.93 34.29
CA ALA A 16 -29.55 -7.27 35.43
C ALA A 16 -30.56 -6.70 36.43
N ASP A 17 -31.83 -6.54 36.02
CA ASP A 17 -32.87 -5.78 36.72
C ASP A 17 -32.42 -4.35 37.10
N ASP A 18 -31.61 -3.75 36.23
CA ASP A 18 -31.05 -2.41 36.42
C ASP A 18 -31.00 -1.66 35.10
N ILE A 19 -31.82 -0.61 35.00
CA ILE A 19 -31.93 0.25 33.83
C ILE A 19 -30.68 1.10 33.56
N GLN A 20 -29.76 1.22 34.53
CA GLN A 20 -28.47 1.88 34.34
C GLN A 20 -27.34 0.91 34.00
N ALA A 21 -27.48 -0.39 34.23
CA ALA A 21 -26.46 -1.36 33.87
C ALA A 21 -26.40 -1.59 32.34
N PRO A 22 -25.23 -1.78 31.70
CA PRO A 22 -23.88 -1.68 32.26
C PRO A 22 -23.29 -0.26 32.17
N TRP A 23 -24.11 0.77 31.92
CA TRP A 23 -23.64 2.13 31.63
C TRP A 23 -22.99 2.84 32.80
N GLU A 24 -23.26 2.42 34.04
CA GLU A 24 -22.58 2.89 35.25
C GLU A 24 -21.35 2.06 35.62
N TRP A 25 -21.09 0.96 34.92
CA TRP A 25 -20.00 0.05 35.27
C TRP A 25 -18.66 0.61 34.79
N PRO A 26 -17.65 0.79 35.69
CA PRO A 26 -16.39 1.44 35.37
C PRO A 26 -15.67 0.86 34.14
N THR A 27 -15.64 -0.47 34.01
CA THR A 27 -14.96 -1.13 32.88
C THR A 27 -15.67 -0.85 31.56
N TRP A 28 -17.01 -0.85 31.58
CA TRP A 28 -17.82 -0.53 30.41
C TRP A 28 -17.68 0.94 30.01
N GLN A 29 -17.65 1.86 30.98
CA GLN A 29 -17.42 3.28 30.72
C GLN A 29 -16.02 3.53 30.15
N LEU A 30 -15.00 2.84 30.65
CA LEU A 30 -13.64 2.94 30.13
C LEU A 30 -13.55 2.47 28.66
N LEU A 31 -14.19 1.34 28.36
CA LEU A 31 -14.23 0.76 27.02
C LEU A 31 -14.99 1.64 26.03
N THR A 32 -16.17 2.14 26.44
CA THR A 32 -17.07 2.88 25.55
C THR A 32 -16.81 4.38 25.53
N LYS A 33 -16.12 4.91 26.55
CA LYS A 33 -15.99 6.34 26.87
C LYS A 33 -17.35 7.03 27.07
N SER A 34 -18.40 6.25 27.31
CA SER A 34 -19.75 6.74 27.59
C SER A 34 -19.98 6.65 29.10
N ILE A 35 -20.39 7.76 29.70
CA ILE A 35 -20.63 7.87 31.15
C ILE A 35 -22.12 7.81 31.53
N PHE A 36 -23.01 7.71 30.53
CA PHE A 36 -24.47 7.61 30.72
C PHE A 36 -25.09 6.63 29.73
N ALA A 37 -26.28 6.14 30.06
CA ALA A 37 -27.09 5.33 29.16
C ALA A 37 -27.76 6.21 28.08
N PRO A 38 -28.10 5.66 26.90
CA PRO A 38 -28.71 6.44 25.80
C PRO A 38 -30.08 7.03 26.11
N TRP A 39 -30.76 6.48 27.10
CA TRP A 39 -32.07 6.87 27.60
C TRP A 39 -32.00 7.67 28.92
N THR A 40 -30.81 7.82 29.50
CA THR A 40 -30.55 8.73 30.62
C THR A 40 -29.74 9.90 30.14
N LEU A 41 -30.45 10.95 29.71
CA LEU A 41 -29.81 12.24 29.58
C LEU A 41 -30.09 13.08 30.82
N PRO A 42 -29.07 13.61 31.49
CA PRO A 42 -29.27 14.66 32.46
C PRO A 42 -29.75 15.89 31.69
N THR A 43 -31.01 16.27 31.89
CA THR A 43 -31.54 17.58 31.53
C THR A 43 -30.77 18.75 32.18
N GLU A 44 -29.77 18.45 33.00
CA GLU A 44 -29.02 19.37 33.86
C GLU A 44 -27.55 19.57 33.45
N VAL A 45 -27.00 18.82 32.48
CA VAL A 45 -25.60 19.00 32.06
C VAL A 45 -25.49 20.10 31.00
N LYS A 46 -25.00 21.27 31.41
CA LYS A 46 -24.89 22.50 30.61
C LYS A 46 -24.04 22.41 29.33
N ASP A 47 -23.18 21.40 29.20
CA ASP A 47 -22.23 21.25 28.08
C ASP A 47 -22.48 19.99 27.22
N TYR A 48 -23.70 19.44 27.25
CA TYR A 48 -24.02 18.23 26.47
C TYR A 48 -24.10 18.53 24.96
N ALA A 49 -23.18 17.95 24.19
CA ALA A 49 -23.27 17.92 22.74
C ALA A 49 -24.12 16.71 22.29
N PRO A 50 -25.21 16.90 21.52
CA PRO A 50 -26.04 15.80 21.06
C PRO A 50 -25.22 14.79 20.22
N PRO A 51 -25.50 13.47 20.30
CA PRO A 51 -24.67 12.45 19.69
C PRO A 51 -24.66 12.50 18.15
N SER A 52 -25.61 13.23 17.57
CA SER A 52 -25.66 13.58 16.15
C SER A 52 -26.58 14.77 15.92
N ALA A 53 -26.43 15.45 14.78
CA ALA A 53 -27.35 16.48 14.33
C ALA A 53 -28.82 16.00 14.16
N ALA A 54 -29.06 14.68 14.15
CA ALA A 54 -30.40 14.10 14.07
C ALA A 54 -31.08 13.95 15.44
N TRP A 55 -30.37 14.16 16.55
CA TRP A 55 -30.94 14.13 17.90
C TRP A 55 -31.44 15.53 18.26
N THR A 56 -32.76 15.69 18.29
CA THR A 56 -33.46 16.88 18.78
C THR A 56 -33.63 16.84 20.30
N ALA A 57 -34.11 17.92 20.91
CA ALA A 57 -34.41 17.99 22.35
C ALA A 57 -35.37 16.88 22.83
N ASP A 58 -36.29 16.44 21.97
CA ASP A 58 -37.31 15.41 22.31
C ASP A 58 -36.82 13.97 22.07
N THR A 59 -35.72 13.79 21.34
CA THR A 59 -35.21 12.45 20.96
C THR A 59 -34.89 11.57 22.17
N PRO A 60 -34.29 12.07 23.27
CA PRO A 60 -34.02 11.27 24.47
C PRO A 60 -35.27 10.72 25.13
N ALA A 61 -36.33 11.53 25.26
CA ALA A 61 -37.60 11.11 25.83
C ALA A 61 -38.26 10.02 24.97
N GLN A 62 -38.15 10.13 23.64
CA GLN A 62 -38.64 9.11 22.71
C GLN A 62 -37.82 7.81 22.80
N VAL A 63 -36.50 7.89 22.96
CA VAL A 63 -35.64 6.72 23.19
C VAL A 63 -36.00 6.05 24.51
N ARG A 64 -36.20 6.83 25.58
CA ARG A 64 -36.61 6.31 26.89
C ARG A 64 -37.97 5.61 26.84
N ALA A 65 -38.97 6.23 26.22
CA ALA A 65 -40.28 5.60 26.03
C ALA A 65 -40.19 4.28 25.25
N PHE A 66 -39.32 4.20 24.24
CA PHE A 66 -39.07 2.95 23.52
C PHE A 66 -38.42 1.89 24.43
N VAL A 67 -37.41 2.27 25.22
CA VAL A 67 -36.68 1.38 26.12
C VAL A 67 -37.60 0.84 27.21
N ASP A 68 -38.35 1.70 27.88
CA ASP A 68 -39.30 1.31 28.94
C ASP A 68 -40.34 0.32 28.39
N ASN A 69 -40.89 0.60 27.21
CA ASN A 69 -41.82 -0.30 26.52
C ASN A 69 -41.18 -1.62 26.09
N TYR A 70 -39.88 -1.64 25.76
CA TYR A 70 -39.16 -2.86 25.39
C TYR A 70 -38.88 -3.73 26.62
N ILE A 71 -38.48 -3.11 27.74
CA ILE A 71 -38.19 -3.78 29.02
C ILE A 71 -39.48 -4.39 29.60
N GLY A 72 -40.60 -3.66 29.54
CA GLY A 72 -41.89 -4.12 30.08
C GLY A 72 -42.59 -5.24 29.30
N MET A 73 -41.95 -5.84 28.28
CA MET A 73 -42.53 -6.93 27.49
C MET A 73 -42.29 -8.29 28.15
N GLU A 74 -43.36 -9.10 28.26
CA GLU A 74 -43.37 -10.36 29.01
C GLU A 74 -42.47 -11.47 28.44
N ASP A 75 -42.29 -11.53 27.11
CA ASP A 75 -41.52 -12.62 26.48
C ASP A 75 -40.56 -12.14 25.38
N GLU A 76 -39.57 -12.99 25.06
CA GLU A 76 -38.53 -12.71 24.06
C GLU A 76 -39.11 -12.56 22.63
N LYS A 77 -40.20 -13.27 22.32
CA LYS A 77 -40.84 -13.25 21.01
C LYS A 77 -41.55 -11.93 20.76
N ALA A 78 -42.22 -11.39 21.77
CA ALA A 78 -42.83 -10.07 21.78
C ALA A 78 -41.77 -8.97 21.63
N ARG A 79 -40.66 -9.07 22.38
CA ARG A 79 -39.50 -8.18 22.25
C ARG A 79 -38.90 -8.19 20.86
N LEU A 80 -38.70 -9.36 20.27
CA LEU A 80 -38.19 -9.48 18.90
C LEU A 80 -39.15 -8.87 17.87
N ALA A 81 -40.45 -9.14 17.98
CA ALA A 81 -41.46 -8.57 17.11
C ALA A 81 -41.50 -7.04 17.23
N PHE A 82 -41.38 -6.50 18.44
CA PHE A 82 -41.31 -5.08 18.70
C PHE A 82 -40.01 -4.43 18.21
N TRP A 83 -38.88 -5.14 18.29
CA TRP A 83 -37.59 -4.70 17.77
C TRP A 83 -37.62 -4.52 16.25
N VAL A 84 -38.26 -5.43 15.51
CA VAL A 84 -38.25 -5.40 14.03
C VAL A 84 -39.40 -4.60 13.41
N LYS A 85 -40.36 -4.14 14.22
CA LYS A 85 -41.52 -3.38 13.75
C LYS A 85 -41.11 -2.08 13.05
N LYS A 86 -41.71 -1.83 11.89
CA LYS A 86 -41.37 -0.67 11.03
C LYS A 86 -42.05 0.62 11.52
N GLU A 87 -43.33 0.56 11.83
CA GLU A 87 -44.14 1.73 12.19
C GLU A 87 -45.00 1.46 13.44
N ASP A 88 -44.80 2.27 14.48
CA ASP A 88 -45.64 2.42 15.68
C ASP A 88 -45.28 3.73 16.42
N GLY A 89 -45.92 3.98 17.56
CA GLY A 89 -45.64 5.14 18.41
C GLY A 89 -44.22 5.21 18.98
N ASN A 90 -43.44 4.12 18.89
CA ASN A 90 -42.06 4.03 19.36
C ASN A 90 -41.02 4.03 18.21
N SER A 91 -41.45 4.12 16.94
CA SER A 91 -40.56 4.03 15.78
C SER A 91 -39.44 5.08 15.78
N LYS A 92 -39.72 6.31 16.21
CA LYS A 92 -38.73 7.39 16.25
C LYS A 92 -37.63 7.10 17.30
N GLY A 93 -38.03 6.76 18.53
CA GLY A 93 -37.10 6.38 19.60
C GLY A 93 -36.29 5.13 19.27
N ARG A 94 -36.94 4.09 18.74
CA ARG A 94 -36.29 2.85 18.28
C ARG A 94 -35.26 3.09 17.19
N ALA A 95 -35.58 3.93 16.20
CA ALA A 95 -34.65 4.28 15.13
C ALA A 95 -33.45 5.08 15.66
N ALA A 96 -33.69 6.06 16.54
CA ALA A 96 -32.64 6.86 17.17
C ALA A 96 -31.69 6.02 18.02
N TYR A 97 -32.22 5.08 18.82
CA TYR A 97 -31.42 4.14 19.61
C TYR A 97 -30.53 3.25 18.74
N LYS A 98 -31.11 2.61 17.70
CA LYS A 98 -30.37 1.75 16.78
C LYS A 98 -29.26 2.49 16.04
N ASP A 99 -29.54 3.70 15.59
CA ASP A 99 -28.59 4.55 14.89
C ASP A 99 -27.44 4.99 15.82
N TRP A 100 -27.75 5.37 17.07
CA TRP A 100 -26.76 5.70 18.08
C TRP A 100 -25.82 4.53 18.38
N ILE A 101 -26.38 3.38 18.80
CA ILE A 101 -25.59 2.18 19.08
C ILE A 101 -24.77 1.77 17.85
N GLY A 102 -25.38 1.80 16.66
CA GLY A 102 -24.71 1.43 15.42
C GLY A 102 -23.56 2.36 15.01
N ARG A 103 -23.54 3.61 15.48
CA ARG A 103 -22.43 4.55 15.30
C ARG A 103 -21.39 4.42 16.39
N GLU A 104 -21.79 4.47 17.65
CA GLU A 104 -20.86 4.50 18.79
C GLU A 104 -20.11 3.18 18.94
N SER A 105 -20.77 2.03 18.71
CA SER A 105 -20.11 0.72 18.74
C SER A 105 -18.95 0.56 17.77
N ARG A 106 -18.90 1.35 16.69
CA ARG A 106 -17.76 1.35 15.76
C ARG A 106 -16.55 2.09 16.32
N LYS A 107 -16.77 3.09 17.18
CA LYS A 107 -15.73 3.86 17.84
C LYS A 107 -15.12 3.10 19.03
N TRP A 108 -15.91 2.26 19.69
CA TRP A 108 -15.49 1.47 20.85
C TRP A 108 -14.47 0.37 20.53
N GLY A 109 -14.30 0.02 19.24
CA GLY A 109 -13.32 -1.01 18.85
C GLY A 109 -13.66 -2.44 19.31
N ILE A 110 -14.87 -2.67 19.86
CA ILE A 110 -15.32 -3.95 20.43
C ILE A 110 -15.09 -5.11 19.48
N ASN A 111 -15.50 -4.96 18.21
CA ASN A 111 -15.34 -6.04 17.23
C ASN A 111 -13.87 -6.47 17.07
N LYS A 112 -12.95 -5.51 17.05
CA LYS A 112 -11.51 -5.79 16.90
C LYS A 112 -10.95 -6.52 18.13
N ALA A 113 -11.36 -6.09 19.33
CA ALA A 113 -10.94 -6.71 20.59
C ALA A 113 -11.49 -8.14 20.72
N VAL A 114 -12.78 -8.34 20.42
CA VAL A 114 -13.42 -9.68 20.39
C VAL A 114 -12.73 -10.58 19.37
N ASP A 115 -12.48 -10.09 18.15
CA ASP A 115 -11.79 -10.87 17.12
C ASP A 115 -10.36 -11.26 17.55
N GLN A 116 -9.69 -10.42 18.33
CA GLN A 116 -8.35 -10.70 18.84
C GLN A 116 -8.38 -11.82 19.89
N ILE A 117 -9.29 -11.73 20.87
CA ILE A 117 -9.49 -12.79 21.87
C ILE A 117 -9.82 -14.12 21.19
N LEU A 118 -10.71 -14.09 20.18
CA LEU A 118 -11.05 -15.29 19.42
C LEU A 118 -9.85 -15.86 18.66
N ARG A 119 -9.00 -15.02 18.06
CA ARG A 119 -7.77 -15.47 17.39
C ARG A 119 -6.81 -16.13 18.38
N ASP A 120 -6.58 -15.49 19.52
CA ASP A 120 -5.62 -15.96 20.53
C ASP A 120 -6.09 -17.28 21.17
N ALA A 121 -7.39 -17.49 21.28
CA ALA A 121 -8.00 -18.74 21.73
C ALA A 121 -8.09 -19.84 20.64
N GLY A 122 -7.62 -19.58 19.42
CA GLY A 122 -7.72 -20.53 18.31
C GLY A 122 -9.10 -20.65 17.68
N CYS A 123 -10.01 -19.72 17.98
CA CYS A 123 -11.43 -19.72 17.61
C CYS A 123 -11.79 -18.66 16.54
N SER A 124 -10.80 -18.14 15.80
CA SER A 124 -11.10 -17.22 14.69
C SER A 124 -11.88 -17.90 13.57
N GLN A 125 -12.55 -17.11 12.73
CA GLN A 125 -13.28 -17.63 11.57
C GLN A 125 -12.41 -18.50 10.67
N TRP A 126 -11.13 -18.15 10.52
CA TRP A 126 -10.21 -18.84 9.64
C TRP A 126 -9.76 -20.18 10.21
N GLN A 127 -9.47 -20.21 11.52
CA GLN A 127 -9.10 -21.44 12.25
C GLN A 127 -10.28 -22.43 12.30
N MET A 128 -11.50 -21.90 12.47
CA MET A 128 -12.73 -22.69 12.62
C MET A 128 -13.45 -23.00 11.30
N THR A 129 -12.88 -22.60 10.15
CA THR A 129 -13.45 -22.94 8.84
C THR A 129 -13.07 -24.36 8.42
N ARG A 130 -14.05 -25.11 7.94
CA ARG A 130 -13.86 -26.38 7.25
C ARG A 130 -14.00 -26.21 5.75
N ARG A 131 -13.04 -26.78 5.02
CA ARG A 131 -13.08 -26.95 3.58
C ARG A 131 -13.77 -28.28 3.25
N THR A 132 -14.79 -28.24 2.40
CA THR A 132 -15.52 -29.42 1.94
C THR A 132 -15.48 -29.49 0.43
N VAL A 133 -15.30 -30.68 -0.11
CA VAL A 133 -15.36 -30.95 -1.56
C VAL A 133 -16.57 -31.81 -1.83
N ASP A 134 -17.48 -31.31 -2.67
CA ASP A 134 -18.58 -32.11 -3.17
C ASP A 134 -18.04 -33.24 -4.05
N LYS A 135 -18.40 -34.48 -3.75
CA LYS A 135 -17.82 -35.65 -4.43
C LYS A 135 -18.26 -35.76 -5.89
N ALA A 136 -19.46 -35.28 -6.22
CA ALA A 136 -20.07 -35.41 -7.55
C ALA A 136 -19.64 -34.28 -8.48
N THR A 137 -19.70 -33.04 -8.00
CA THR A 137 -19.41 -31.83 -8.78
C THR A 137 -17.96 -31.37 -8.65
N LYS A 138 -17.20 -31.93 -7.70
CA LYS A 138 -15.86 -31.47 -7.29
C LYS A 138 -15.84 -30.01 -6.81
N ALA A 139 -17.00 -29.41 -6.54
CA ALA A 139 -17.10 -28.05 -6.06
C ALA A 139 -16.53 -27.93 -4.64
N VAL A 140 -15.74 -26.88 -4.41
CA VAL A 140 -15.17 -26.57 -3.09
C VAL A 140 -16.08 -25.59 -2.37
N SER A 141 -16.34 -25.84 -1.10
CA SER A 141 -17.08 -24.95 -0.21
C SER A 141 -16.35 -24.75 1.10
N TYR A 142 -16.51 -23.55 1.66
CA TYR A 142 -15.92 -23.14 2.93
C TYR A 142 -17.05 -22.86 3.91
N THR A 143 -17.09 -23.63 5.00
CA THR A 143 -18.17 -23.57 5.97
C THR A 143 -17.59 -23.41 7.37
N LEU A 144 -18.07 -22.39 8.07
CA LEU A 144 -17.78 -22.19 9.48
C LEU A 144 -18.49 -23.26 10.32
N LEU A 145 -17.76 -23.95 11.21
CA LEU A 145 -18.29 -25.10 11.94
C LEU A 145 -19.41 -24.70 12.95
N PRO A 146 -20.55 -25.41 13.00
CA PRO A 146 -21.63 -25.12 13.96
C PRO A 146 -21.30 -25.51 15.42
N LEU A 147 -20.64 -26.67 15.62
CA LEU A 147 -20.25 -27.22 16.93
C LEU A 147 -19.27 -26.32 17.72
N ALA A 148 -18.63 -25.40 17.02
CA ALA A 148 -17.65 -24.48 17.57
C ALA A 148 -18.23 -23.43 18.52
N LYS A 149 -19.55 -23.13 18.49
CA LYS A 149 -20.10 -22.04 19.32
C LYS A 149 -19.94 -22.33 20.82
N THR A 150 -20.20 -23.58 21.24
CA THR A 150 -20.06 -24.00 22.64
C THR A 150 -18.60 -24.05 23.07
N GLU A 151 -17.72 -24.65 22.26
CA GLU A 151 -16.28 -24.71 22.54
C GLU A 151 -15.63 -23.31 22.53
N THR A 152 -16.06 -22.44 21.63
CA THR A 152 -15.64 -21.02 21.58
C THR A 152 -16.07 -20.31 22.85
N LYS A 153 -17.31 -20.54 23.31
CA LYS A 153 -17.82 -19.97 24.56
C LYS A 153 -16.95 -20.41 25.73
N GLU A 154 -16.67 -21.70 25.88
CA GLU A 154 -15.82 -22.22 26.97
C GLU A 154 -14.42 -21.59 26.98
N ARG A 155 -13.80 -21.43 25.81
CA ARG A 155 -12.44 -20.91 25.68
C ARG A 155 -12.32 -19.39 25.83
N THR A 156 -13.37 -18.64 25.48
CA THR A 156 -13.27 -17.17 25.36
C THR A 156 -14.09 -16.40 26.36
N SER A 157 -15.06 -17.03 27.04
CA SER A 157 -15.97 -16.29 27.93
C SER A 157 -15.22 -15.52 29.01
N ALA A 158 -14.16 -16.08 29.62
CA ALA A 158 -13.39 -15.38 30.66
C ALA A 158 -12.77 -14.07 30.16
N ALA A 159 -12.00 -14.15 29.08
CA ALA A 159 -11.38 -12.99 28.46
C ALA A 159 -12.41 -11.96 27.94
N LEU A 160 -13.58 -12.42 27.47
CA LEU A 160 -14.67 -11.54 27.04
C LEU A 160 -15.33 -10.84 28.23
N SER A 161 -15.58 -11.56 29.34
CA SER A 161 -16.07 -10.95 30.59
C SER A 161 -15.11 -9.86 31.08
N ASP A 162 -13.82 -10.16 31.14
CA ASP A 162 -12.80 -9.21 31.58
C ASP A 162 -12.70 -8.00 30.66
N LEU A 163 -12.81 -8.21 29.34
CA LEU A 163 -12.80 -7.14 28.34
C LEU A 163 -13.96 -6.16 28.54
N PHE A 164 -15.18 -6.68 28.73
CA PHE A 164 -16.38 -5.84 28.76
C PHE A 164 -16.68 -5.25 30.13
N PHE A 165 -16.43 -6.01 31.19
CA PHE A 165 -16.94 -5.71 32.53
C PHE A 165 -15.87 -5.84 33.62
N GLY A 166 -14.72 -6.49 33.36
CA GLY A 166 -13.62 -6.53 34.32
C GLY A 166 -14.05 -7.11 35.66
N ALA A 167 -13.72 -6.41 36.75
CA ALA A 167 -14.13 -6.81 38.10
C ALA A 167 -15.66 -6.76 38.30
N ASP A 168 -16.38 -5.94 37.52
CA ASP A 168 -17.83 -5.80 37.57
C ASP A 168 -18.56 -7.04 37.01
N ALA A 169 -17.82 -7.98 36.39
CA ALA A 169 -18.37 -9.21 35.84
C ALA A 169 -18.85 -10.24 36.90
N ILE A 170 -18.45 -10.04 38.17
CA ILE A 170 -18.71 -10.95 39.30
C ILE A 170 -19.51 -10.14 40.34
N ARG A 171 -20.67 -10.65 40.79
CA ARG A 171 -21.45 -9.97 41.85
C ARG A 171 -20.74 -10.19 43.19
N ALA A 172 -20.83 -9.19 44.08
CA ALA A 172 -20.12 -9.20 45.37
C ALA A 172 -20.52 -10.36 46.30
N ASP A 173 -21.65 -11.02 46.03
CA ASP A 173 -22.25 -12.13 46.77
C ASP A 173 -22.07 -13.50 46.09
N GLU A 174 -21.46 -13.58 44.90
CA GLU A 174 -21.30 -14.80 44.11
C GLU A 174 -19.83 -15.08 43.75
N ASP A 175 -19.39 -16.34 43.87
CA ASP A 175 -18.08 -16.80 43.36
C ASP A 175 -18.09 -17.03 41.83
N HIS A 176 -19.20 -16.74 41.15
CA HIS A 176 -19.42 -17.02 39.74
C HIS A 176 -19.86 -15.75 38.99
N ARG A 177 -19.75 -15.78 37.66
CA ARG A 177 -20.16 -14.67 36.80
C ARG A 177 -21.67 -14.51 36.78
N SER A 178 -22.12 -13.26 36.77
CA SER A 178 -23.54 -12.96 36.79
C SER A 178 -24.27 -13.42 35.52
N ALA A 179 -25.56 -13.72 35.66
CA ALA A 179 -26.38 -14.26 34.58
C ALA A 179 -26.43 -13.31 33.37
N GLU A 180 -26.58 -12.00 33.64
CA GLU A 180 -26.61 -10.94 32.63
C GLU A 180 -25.31 -10.87 31.80
N VAL A 181 -24.16 -11.09 32.44
CA VAL A 181 -22.85 -11.11 31.76
C VAL A 181 -22.73 -12.33 30.87
N ILE A 182 -23.18 -13.50 31.35
CA ILE A 182 -23.15 -14.75 30.58
C ILE A 182 -24.04 -14.64 29.34
N GLU A 183 -25.27 -14.14 29.48
CA GLU A 183 -26.22 -13.95 28.38
C GLU A 183 -25.70 -12.93 27.34
N PHE A 184 -25.12 -11.82 27.80
CA PHE A 184 -24.55 -10.83 26.90
C PHE A 184 -23.37 -11.37 26.10
N ILE A 185 -22.50 -12.18 26.72
CA ILE A 185 -21.41 -12.84 26.00
C ILE A 185 -21.96 -13.80 24.95
N ASP A 186 -23.03 -14.54 25.24
CA ASP A 186 -23.69 -15.41 24.26
C ASP A 186 -24.24 -14.62 23.07
N ASP A 187 -24.83 -13.46 23.31
CA ASP A 187 -25.30 -12.55 22.26
C ASP A 187 -24.13 -12.00 21.43
N VAL A 188 -23.06 -11.53 22.06
CA VAL A 188 -21.85 -11.03 21.38
C VAL A 188 -21.20 -12.12 20.52
N LEU A 189 -21.09 -13.34 21.04
CA LEU A 189 -20.59 -14.49 20.29
C LEU A 189 -21.51 -14.82 19.12
N THR A 190 -22.83 -14.76 19.29
CA THR A 190 -23.82 -14.98 18.22
C THR A 190 -23.65 -13.95 17.09
N ILE A 191 -23.56 -12.66 17.44
CA ILE A 191 -23.32 -11.56 16.50
C ILE A 191 -22.00 -11.77 15.73
N THR A 192 -20.96 -12.15 16.47
CA THR A 192 -19.62 -12.37 15.90
C THR A 192 -19.63 -13.56 14.96
N TRP A 193 -20.31 -14.66 15.31
CA TRP A 193 -20.42 -15.85 14.49
C TRP A 193 -21.17 -15.59 13.18
N ASP A 194 -22.23 -14.78 13.22
CA ASP A 194 -22.95 -14.36 12.01
C ASP A 194 -22.09 -13.48 11.09
N ARG A 195 -21.26 -12.60 11.66
CA ARG A 195 -20.25 -11.84 10.89
C ARG A 195 -19.24 -12.79 10.25
N TYR A 196 -18.68 -13.70 11.03
CA TYR A 196 -17.70 -14.68 10.58
C TYR A 196 -18.25 -15.55 9.46
N ARG A 197 -19.49 -16.03 9.58
CA ARG A 197 -20.15 -16.82 8.53
C ARG A 197 -20.22 -16.05 7.21
N LYS A 198 -20.63 -14.78 7.24
CA LYS A 198 -20.70 -13.94 6.03
C LYS A 198 -19.32 -13.74 5.40
N ASP A 199 -18.29 -13.51 6.21
CA ASP A 199 -16.93 -13.28 5.71
C ASP A 199 -16.33 -14.55 5.08
N VAL A 200 -16.52 -15.71 5.72
CA VAL A 200 -16.11 -17.02 5.20
C VAL A 200 -16.85 -17.35 3.90
N THR A 201 -18.17 -17.15 3.84
CA THR A 201 -18.96 -17.40 2.63
C THR A 201 -18.50 -16.51 1.48
N ARG A 202 -18.29 -15.22 1.74
CA ARG A 202 -17.78 -14.27 0.74
C ARG A 202 -16.40 -14.67 0.21
N THR A 203 -15.48 -14.99 1.11
CA THR A 203 -14.11 -15.34 0.74
C THR A 203 -14.07 -16.68 0.00
N GLY A 204 -14.88 -17.66 0.42
CA GLY A 204 -15.04 -18.92 -0.30
C GLY A 204 -15.57 -18.73 -1.72
N ALA A 205 -16.52 -17.81 -1.94
CA ALA A 205 -17.01 -17.48 -3.28
C ALA A 205 -15.91 -16.86 -4.17
N ILE A 206 -15.05 -16.00 -3.60
CA ILE A 206 -13.88 -15.45 -4.31
C ILE A 206 -12.95 -16.59 -4.76
N ILE A 207 -12.62 -17.51 -3.85
CA ILE A 207 -11.75 -18.66 -4.18
C ILE A 207 -12.35 -19.47 -5.32
N THR A 208 -13.63 -19.82 -5.24
CA THR A 208 -14.29 -20.63 -6.27
C THR A 208 -14.28 -19.92 -7.63
N ASN A 209 -14.66 -18.65 -7.67
CA ASN A 209 -14.76 -17.88 -8.91
C ASN A 209 -13.38 -17.63 -9.53
N GLU A 210 -12.41 -17.16 -8.75
CA GLU A 210 -11.07 -16.87 -9.26
C GLU A 210 -10.29 -18.15 -9.60
N THR A 211 -10.54 -19.28 -8.92
CA THR A 211 -9.96 -20.58 -9.31
C THR A 211 -10.38 -20.96 -10.73
N VAL A 212 -11.66 -20.80 -11.07
CA VAL A 212 -12.17 -21.07 -12.41
C VAL A 212 -11.56 -20.10 -13.42
N ALA A 213 -11.55 -18.80 -13.10
CA ALA A 213 -11.00 -17.78 -13.99
C ALA A 213 -9.50 -17.99 -14.27
N VAL A 214 -8.68 -18.16 -13.22
CA VAL A 214 -7.23 -18.41 -13.33
C VAL A 214 -6.94 -19.66 -14.15
N LYS A 215 -7.69 -20.77 -13.94
CA LYS A 215 -7.53 -21.99 -14.74
C LYS A 215 -7.90 -21.79 -16.20
N ASN A 216 -9.00 -21.10 -16.48
CA ASN A 216 -9.47 -20.86 -17.85
C ASN A 216 -8.48 -19.96 -18.62
N ILE A 217 -8.01 -18.89 -17.99
CA ILE A 217 -7.01 -18.00 -18.58
C ILE A 217 -5.70 -18.74 -18.81
N TRP A 218 -5.21 -19.48 -17.80
CA TRP A 218 -3.99 -20.28 -17.96
C TRP A 218 -4.09 -21.28 -19.11
N THR A 219 -5.22 -21.98 -19.24
CA THR A 219 -5.45 -22.94 -20.32
C THR A 219 -5.49 -22.25 -21.69
N THR A 220 -6.00 -21.01 -21.74
CA THR A 220 -6.07 -20.22 -22.96
C THR A 220 -4.67 -19.76 -23.38
N ILE A 221 -3.92 -19.16 -22.46
CA ILE A 221 -2.55 -18.66 -22.68
C ILE A 221 -1.57 -19.80 -23.03
N THR A 222 -1.77 -21.00 -22.48
CA THR A 222 -0.91 -22.18 -22.73
C THR A 222 -1.29 -23.00 -23.96
N LYS A 223 -2.40 -22.69 -24.63
CA LYS A 223 -2.90 -23.47 -25.78
C LYS A 223 -1.93 -23.37 -26.96
N GLU A 224 -1.56 -24.51 -27.54
CA GLU A 224 -0.69 -24.54 -28.72
C GLU A 224 -1.26 -23.69 -29.87
N GLY A 225 -0.40 -22.84 -30.44
CA GLY A 225 -0.74 -21.92 -31.54
C GLY A 225 -1.48 -20.65 -31.13
N HIS A 226 -1.83 -20.47 -29.85
CA HIS A 226 -2.41 -19.22 -29.35
C HIS A 226 -1.32 -18.17 -29.09
N LYS A 227 -1.52 -16.95 -29.59
CA LYS A 227 -0.68 -15.79 -29.27
C LYS A 227 -1.32 -15.05 -28.11
N ALA A 228 -0.83 -15.27 -26.89
CA ALA A 228 -1.31 -14.52 -25.73
C ALA A 228 -0.89 -13.06 -25.82
N SER A 229 -1.80 -12.16 -25.46
CA SER A 229 -1.54 -10.72 -25.42
C SER A 229 -0.96 -10.28 -24.06
N LYS A 230 -0.47 -9.04 -24.01
CA LYS A 230 -0.10 -8.37 -22.76
C LYS A 230 -1.25 -8.34 -21.75
N ASP A 231 -2.45 -8.04 -22.22
CA ASP A 231 -3.63 -7.90 -21.36
C ASP A 231 -4.06 -9.25 -20.78
N ASP A 232 -3.92 -10.35 -21.53
CA ASP A 232 -4.17 -11.70 -21.03
C ASP A 232 -3.22 -12.07 -19.88
N MET A 233 -1.93 -11.73 -20.03
CA MET A 233 -0.92 -11.97 -19.00
C MET A 233 -1.15 -11.11 -17.75
N LEU A 234 -1.51 -9.83 -17.91
CA LEU A 234 -1.82 -8.95 -16.79
C LEU A 234 -3.12 -9.37 -16.07
N ASP A 235 -4.16 -9.80 -16.79
CA ASP A 235 -5.39 -10.32 -16.18
C ASP A 235 -5.12 -11.62 -15.42
N TYR A 236 -4.31 -12.53 -15.98
CA TYR A 236 -3.87 -13.73 -15.28
C TYR A 236 -3.18 -13.39 -13.96
N VAL A 237 -2.17 -12.51 -14.00
CA VAL A 237 -1.37 -12.11 -12.84
C VAL A 237 -2.26 -11.44 -11.79
N SER A 238 -3.14 -10.52 -12.19
CA SER A 238 -4.09 -9.84 -11.29
C SER A 238 -5.05 -10.81 -10.59
N ARG A 239 -5.65 -11.75 -11.33
CA ARG A 239 -6.58 -12.76 -10.77
C ARG A 239 -5.86 -13.78 -9.90
N ALA A 240 -4.66 -14.20 -10.29
CA ALA A 240 -3.80 -15.04 -9.47
C ALA A 240 -3.49 -14.36 -8.13
N GLY A 241 -3.14 -13.08 -8.13
CA GLY A 241 -2.91 -12.31 -6.91
C GLY A 241 -4.14 -12.24 -5.98
N ARG A 242 -5.33 -11.97 -6.53
CA ARG A 242 -6.60 -11.99 -5.76
C ARG A 242 -6.88 -13.35 -5.14
N LEU A 243 -6.68 -14.42 -5.90
CA LEU A 243 -6.87 -15.79 -5.45
C LEU A 243 -5.88 -16.16 -4.33
N LEU A 244 -4.60 -15.84 -4.51
CA LEU A 244 -3.55 -16.11 -3.51
C LEU A 244 -3.85 -15.39 -2.18
N LYS A 245 -4.26 -14.12 -2.20
CA LYS A 245 -4.69 -13.38 -1.00
C LYS A 245 -5.88 -14.03 -0.30
N ALA A 246 -6.83 -14.55 -1.06
CA ALA A 246 -7.99 -15.25 -0.50
C ALA A 246 -7.59 -16.60 0.11
N LEU A 247 -6.69 -17.35 -0.54
CA LEU A 247 -6.17 -18.64 -0.08
C LEU A 247 -5.34 -18.51 1.21
N GLN A 248 -4.52 -17.46 1.35
CA GLN A 248 -3.72 -17.21 2.56
C GLN A 248 -4.56 -17.10 3.84
N LYS A 249 -5.84 -16.73 3.72
CA LYS A 249 -6.76 -16.67 4.87
C LYS A 249 -7.15 -18.07 5.38
N PHE A 250 -6.92 -19.13 4.61
CA PHE A 250 -7.26 -20.50 4.98
C PHE A 250 -6.00 -21.35 5.17
N ASP A 251 -5.68 -21.68 6.41
CA ASP A 251 -4.54 -22.56 6.73
C ASP A 251 -4.90 -24.04 6.52
N LYS A 252 -5.16 -24.46 5.27
CA LYS A 252 -5.50 -25.85 4.92
C LYS A 252 -4.51 -26.42 3.92
N GLN A 253 -3.99 -27.62 4.21
CA GLN A 253 -2.94 -28.30 3.45
C GLN A 253 -3.27 -28.49 1.95
N ALA A 254 -4.54 -28.69 1.61
CA ALA A 254 -4.99 -28.83 0.23
C ALA A 254 -4.98 -27.50 -0.57
N ASP A 255 -5.22 -26.38 0.11
CA ASP A 255 -5.16 -25.05 -0.50
C ASP A 255 -3.71 -24.56 -0.63
N LYS A 256 -2.83 -24.98 0.29
CA LYS A 256 -1.38 -24.74 0.19
C LYS A 256 -0.75 -25.36 -1.06
N ALA A 257 -1.18 -26.55 -1.49
CA ALA A 257 -0.67 -27.17 -2.70
C ALA A 257 -1.01 -26.35 -3.96
N PHE A 258 -2.25 -25.84 -4.04
CA PHE A 258 -2.69 -25.00 -5.14
C PHE A 258 -2.10 -23.58 -5.07
N GLU A 259 -1.92 -23.04 -3.86
CA GLU A 259 -1.19 -21.79 -3.62
C GLU A 259 0.25 -21.91 -4.13
N THR A 260 0.95 -22.99 -3.79
CA THR A 260 2.30 -23.28 -4.29
C THR A 260 2.31 -23.43 -5.81
N GLU A 261 1.35 -24.14 -6.39
CA GLU A 261 1.23 -24.28 -7.86
C GLU A 261 1.10 -22.92 -8.56
N ILE A 262 0.28 -22.00 -8.03
CA ILE A 262 0.14 -20.67 -8.61
C ILE A 262 1.39 -19.84 -8.38
N LYS A 263 2.02 -19.89 -7.19
CA LYS A 263 3.30 -19.21 -6.93
C LYS A 263 4.39 -19.69 -7.87
N ASP A 264 4.51 -21.00 -8.06
CA ASP A 264 5.49 -21.60 -8.95
C ASP A 264 5.28 -21.13 -10.39
N ARG A 265 4.03 -21.07 -10.87
CA ARG A 265 3.72 -20.51 -12.20
C ARG A 265 4.13 -19.05 -12.33
N LEU A 266 3.80 -18.23 -11.33
CA LEU A 266 4.18 -16.81 -11.29
C LEU A 266 5.71 -16.64 -11.27
N ASP A 267 6.42 -17.45 -10.49
CA ASP A 267 7.88 -17.45 -10.43
C ASP A 267 8.53 -17.98 -11.72
N GLU A 268 7.92 -18.94 -12.41
CA GLU A 268 8.37 -19.40 -13.72
C GLU A 268 8.22 -18.29 -14.77
N ILE A 269 7.08 -17.60 -14.82
CA ILE A 269 6.88 -16.44 -15.71
C ILE A 269 7.93 -15.37 -15.41
N ARG A 270 8.18 -15.09 -14.13
CA ARG A 270 9.21 -14.14 -13.67
C ARG A 270 10.62 -14.54 -14.10
N LYS A 271 11.00 -15.81 -13.95
CA LYS A 271 12.33 -16.32 -14.32
C LYS A 271 12.56 -16.23 -15.82
N GLU A 272 11.56 -16.60 -16.63
CA GLU A 272 11.66 -16.51 -18.09
C GLU A 272 11.75 -15.05 -18.54
N GLY A 273 10.97 -14.14 -17.93
CA GLY A 273 11.06 -12.69 -18.19
C GLY A 273 12.43 -12.08 -17.89
N ARG A 274 13.23 -12.72 -17.02
CA ARG A 274 14.62 -12.35 -16.73
C ARG A 274 15.66 -13.09 -17.58
N GLY A 275 15.25 -13.88 -18.56
CA GLY A 275 16.15 -14.68 -19.42
C GLY A 275 16.67 -15.97 -18.78
N GLY A 276 16.05 -16.44 -17.69
CA GLY A 276 16.41 -17.71 -17.04
C GLY A 276 15.82 -18.94 -17.76
N SER A 277 16.46 -20.10 -17.60
CA SER A 277 15.95 -21.38 -18.13
C SER A 277 14.75 -21.87 -17.30
N THR A 278 13.58 -21.99 -17.93
CA THR A 278 12.35 -22.48 -17.27
C THR A 278 11.76 -23.73 -17.95
N LYS A 279 10.86 -24.42 -17.24
CA LYS A 279 10.06 -25.55 -17.75
C LYS A 279 8.75 -25.12 -18.45
N LEU A 280 8.60 -23.83 -18.76
CA LEU A 280 7.41 -23.32 -19.43
C LEU A 280 7.21 -23.96 -20.81
N SER A 281 5.94 -24.11 -21.23
CA SER A 281 5.60 -24.64 -22.55
C SER A 281 6.18 -23.75 -23.67
N LYS A 282 6.46 -24.34 -24.83
CA LYS A 282 7.01 -23.62 -25.99
C LYS A 282 6.12 -22.42 -26.37
N SER A 283 4.80 -22.59 -26.32
CA SER A 283 3.83 -21.52 -26.58
C SER A 283 3.87 -20.40 -25.54
N LEU A 284 4.14 -20.68 -24.26
CA LEU A 284 4.26 -19.63 -23.25
C LEU A 284 5.60 -18.88 -23.37
N LYS A 285 6.69 -19.59 -23.72
CA LYS A 285 7.97 -18.96 -24.05
C LYS A 285 7.85 -18.08 -25.29
N GLU A 286 7.09 -18.52 -26.29
CA GLU A 286 6.76 -17.73 -27.48
C GLU A 286 5.86 -16.54 -27.14
N ALA A 287 4.87 -16.69 -26.26
CA ALA A 287 4.03 -15.60 -25.77
C ALA A 287 4.82 -14.53 -24.99
N ILE A 288 5.73 -14.96 -24.10
CA ILE A 288 6.64 -14.06 -23.38
C ILE A 288 7.60 -13.35 -24.35
N LYS A 289 8.03 -14.02 -25.43
CA LYS A 289 8.80 -13.41 -26.52
C LYS A 289 7.95 -12.50 -27.43
N PHE A 290 6.64 -12.71 -27.51
CA PHE A 290 5.67 -11.90 -28.26
C PHE A 290 5.18 -10.66 -27.49
N LEU A 291 5.45 -10.57 -26.17
CA LEU A 291 5.46 -9.30 -25.43
C LEU A 291 6.61 -8.45 -26.00
N ALA A 292 6.33 -7.75 -27.09
CA ALA A 292 7.27 -7.36 -28.12
C ALA A 292 8.26 -6.24 -27.73
N THR A 293 8.33 -5.83 -26.46
CA THR A 293 9.36 -4.90 -25.98
C THR A 293 9.85 -5.28 -24.58
N SER A 294 11.13 -5.02 -24.27
CA SER A 294 11.71 -5.20 -22.93
C SER A 294 10.91 -4.49 -21.83
N ASN A 295 10.16 -3.44 -22.19
CA ASN A 295 9.29 -2.68 -21.31
C ASN A 295 8.02 -3.44 -20.89
N GLU A 296 7.43 -4.24 -21.79
CA GLU A 296 6.24 -5.05 -21.46
C GLU A 296 6.60 -6.22 -20.55
N ILE A 297 7.73 -6.88 -20.82
CA ILE A 297 8.28 -7.94 -19.97
C ILE A 297 8.58 -7.39 -18.57
N ALA A 298 9.18 -6.20 -18.50
CA ALA A 298 9.40 -5.49 -17.26
C ALA A 298 8.09 -5.22 -16.50
N GLN A 299 7.04 -4.70 -17.14
CA GLN A 299 5.75 -4.42 -16.51
C GLN A 299 5.06 -5.66 -15.93
N VAL A 300 5.07 -6.78 -16.68
CA VAL A 300 4.53 -8.05 -16.19
C VAL A 300 5.36 -8.54 -14.99
N THR A 301 6.69 -8.46 -15.08
CA THR A 301 7.59 -8.87 -13.99
C THR A 301 7.39 -8.03 -12.74
N LEU A 302 7.21 -6.72 -12.87
CA LEU A 302 6.89 -5.80 -11.77
C LEU A 302 5.56 -6.14 -11.09
N SER A 303 4.53 -6.44 -11.88
CA SER A 303 3.21 -6.81 -11.37
C SER A 303 3.28 -8.10 -10.54
N ILE A 304 4.09 -9.07 -10.99
CA ILE A 304 4.36 -10.30 -10.25
C ILE A 304 5.13 -10.01 -8.96
N GLU A 305 6.18 -9.18 -9.03
CA GLU A 305 6.97 -8.78 -7.86
C GLU A 305 6.09 -8.14 -6.79
N GLN A 306 5.20 -7.22 -7.18
CA GLN A 306 4.25 -6.59 -6.26
C GLN A 306 3.36 -7.61 -5.56
N ILE A 307 2.82 -8.60 -6.30
CA ILE A 307 2.00 -9.65 -5.70
C ILE A 307 2.80 -10.50 -4.71
N LEU A 308 4.00 -10.95 -5.10
CA LEU A 308 4.84 -11.79 -4.26
C LEU A 308 5.34 -11.05 -3.01
N GLU A 309 5.63 -9.75 -3.10
CA GLU A 309 5.97 -8.91 -1.95
C GLU A 309 4.78 -8.77 -1.00
N GLU A 310 3.58 -8.46 -1.51
CA GLU A 310 2.36 -8.36 -0.71
C GLU A 310 2.03 -9.66 0.03
N MET A 311 2.45 -10.81 -0.50
CA MET A 311 2.26 -12.12 0.13
C MET A 311 3.26 -12.44 1.24
N ASN A 312 4.44 -11.82 1.22
CA ASN A 312 5.53 -12.07 2.18
C ASN A 312 5.47 -11.15 3.41
N ASP A 313 4.59 -10.15 3.42
CA ASP A 313 4.46 -9.22 4.52
C ASP A 313 3.68 -9.82 5.70
N ILE A 314 4.24 -9.65 6.90
CA ILE A 314 3.48 -9.76 8.14
C ILE A 314 2.48 -8.62 8.10
N ASN A 315 1.20 -8.99 8.09
CA ASN A 315 0.06 -8.08 7.95
C ASN A 315 -0.01 -7.10 9.13
N LEU A 316 0.72 -5.99 9.07
CA LEU A 316 0.64 -4.91 10.06
C LEU A 316 -0.53 -3.95 9.78
N ASP A 317 -1.10 -4.01 8.56
CA ASP A 317 -2.33 -3.28 8.22
C ASP A 317 -3.34 -4.21 7.55
N ALA A 318 -4.02 -5.01 8.37
CA ALA A 318 -5.17 -5.82 7.97
C ALA A 318 -6.43 -4.96 7.69
N LEU A 319 -6.25 -3.76 7.12
CA LEU A 319 -7.32 -2.80 6.85
C LEU A 319 -7.17 -2.05 5.53
N LEU A 320 -6.56 -2.66 4.51
CA LEU A 320 -6.50 -2.07 3.17
C LEU A 320 -6.96 -3.07 2.11
N ASP A 321 -8.27 -3.30 2.08
CA ASP A 321 -8.97 -3.82 0.91
C ASP A 321 -10.24 -2.99 0.69
N GLY A 322 -10.37 -2.42 -0.51
CA GLY A 322 -11.64 -1.90 -1.03
C GLY A 322 -11.72 -0.38 -1.13
N LEU A 323 -10.88 0.20 -1.98
CA LEU A 323 -11.13 1.49 -2.61
C LEU A 323 -11.43 1.23 -4.10
N GLU A 324 -12.63 1.62 -4.53
CA GLU A 324 -12.89 1.90 -5.94
C GLU A 324 -12.33 3.29 -6.24
N ASP A 325 -11.89 3.50 -7.48
CA ASP A 325 -11.44 4.79 -7.97
C ASP A 325 -12.45 5.89 -7.59
N VAL A 326 -11.98 6.84 -6.78
CA VAL A 326 -12.70 8.08 -6.54
C VAL A 326 -12.30 9.00 -7.68
N GLU A 327 -13.27 9.44 -8.49
CA GLU A 327 -13.06 10.60 -9.36
C GLU A 327 -12.74 11.79 -8.46
N ILE A 328 -11.45 12.09 -8.35
CA ILE A 328 -10.96 13.33 -7.79
C ILE A 328 -11.32 14.38 -8.82
N GLY A 329 -12.36 15.18 -8.56
CA GLY A 329 -12.67 16.34 -9.39
C GLY A 329 -11.46 17.28 -9.49
N ASP A 330 -11.42 18.12 -10.53
CA ASP A 330 -10.29 19.00 -10.86
C ASP A 330 -9.75 19.73 -9.62
N LEU A 331 -8.68 19.16 -9.06
CA LEU A 331 -7.94 19.75 -7.96
C LEU A 331 -6.96 20.72 -8.61
N GLU A 332 -7.14 22.02 -8.36
CA GLU A 332 -6.10 22.99 -8.69
C GLU A 332 -4.85 22.63 -7.87
N TRP A 333 -3.87 22.07 -8.56
CA TRP A 333 -2.60 21.59 -8.01
C TRP A 333 -1.47 22.38 -8.66
N GLU A 334 -0.49 22.78 -7.86
CA GLU A 334 0.75 23.39 -8.34
C GLU A 334 1.75 22.30 -8.71
N GLU A 335 2.30 22.36 -9.92
CA GLU A 335 3.31 21.43 -10.44
C GLU A 335 4.70 21.74 -9.86
N GLY A 336 4.87 22.89 -9.21
CA GLY A 336 6.12 23.34 -8.60
C GLY A 336 7.15 23.88 -9.60
N ILE A 337 6.73 24.09 -10.85
CA ILE A 337 7.54 24.63 -11.95
C ILE A 337 6.98 25.93 -12.54
N GLU A 338 5.99 26.54 -11.90
CA GLU A 338 5.26 27.73 -12.37
C GLU A 338 6.23 28.88 -12.72
N ASN A 339 7.26 29.06 -11.89
CA ASN A 339 8.30 30.09 -12.06
C ASN A 339 9.16 29.91 -13.31
N TYR A 340 9.14 28.73 -13.94
CA TYR A 340 9.95 28.41 -15.12
C TYR A 340 9.13 28.35 -16.42
N ARG A 341 7.79 28.50 -16.38
CA ARG A 341 6.90 28.35 -17.55
C ARG A 341 7.31 29.20 -18.76
N ASN A 342 7.88 30.37 -18.52
CA ASN A 342 8.29 31.31 -19.57
C ASN A 342 9.76 31.18 -20.00
N ARG A 343 10.48 30.16 -19.52
CA ARG A 343 11.89 29.93 -19.87
C ARG A 343 12.01 29.11 -21.15
N THR A 344 12.97 29.44 -22.02
CA THR A 344 13.31 28.55 -23.15
C THR A 344 14.32 27.48 -22.72
N VAL A 345 14.53 26.46 -23.57
CA VAL A 345 15.54 25.41 -23.34
C VAL A 345 16.94 26.02 -23.20
N GLU A 346 17.28 26.95 -24.09
CA GLU A 346 18.57 27.63 -24.15
C GLU A 346 18.78 28.49 -22.91
N GLN A 347 17.74 29.19 -22.46
CA GLN A 347 17.79 29.97 -21.22
C GLN A 347 18.01 29.07 -20.01
N ALA A 348 17.31 27.93 -19.94
CA ALA A 348 17.47 26.99 -18.84
C ALA A 348 18.89 26.37 -18.79
N PHE A 349 19.48 26.02 -19.94
CA PHE A 349 20.87 25.58 -20.01
C PHE A 349 21.85 26.70 -19.64
N ALA A 350 21.63 27.93 -20.11
CA ALA A 350 22.45 29.07 -19.75
C ALA A 350 22.41 29.38 -18.24
N GLU A 351 21.26 29.23 -17.60
CA GLU A 351 21.12 29.33 -16.14
C GLU A 351 21.88 28.23 -15.40
N LEU A 352 22.00 27.04 -15.97
CA LEU A 352 22.89 25.97 -15.48
C LEU A 352 24.36 26.22 -15.83
N GLY A 353 24.66 27.29 -16.57
CA GLY A 353 26.00 27.64 -17.05
C GLY A 353 26.54 26.71 -18.14
N ILE A 354 25.64 26.02 -18.83
CA ILE A 354 25.96 25.11 -19.92
C ILE A 354 25.71 25.85 -21.23
N THR A 355 26.73 25.92 -22.09
CA THR A 355 26.66 26.62 -23.38
C THR A 355 26.23 25.72 -24.54
N GLN A 356 26.23 24.41 -24.32
CA GLN A 356 25.79 23.41 -25.28
C GLN A 356 24.30 23.11 -25.01
N ASN A 357 23.50 22.88 -26.05
CA ASN A 357 22.08 22.49 -25.91
C ASN A 357 21.91 21.00 -25.52
N SER A 358 22.79 20.49 -24.65
CA SER A 358 22.80 19.13 -24.13
C SER A 358 23.39 19.10 -22.72
N PHE A 359 23.05 18.10 -21.93
CA PHE A 359 23.64 17.92 -20.61
C PHE A 359 25.14 17.57 -20.71
N PRO A 360 25.97 17.96 -19.72
CA PRO A 360 27.40 17.68 -19.75
C PRO A 360 27.66 16.17 -19.80
N SER A 361 28.64 15.75 -20.60
CA SER A 361 29.03 14.33 -20.73
C SER A 361 27.89 13.41 -21.20
N PHE A 362 26.92 13.96 -21.95
CA PHE A 362 25.91 13.15 -22.65
C PHE A 362 26.38 12.79 -24.05
N ASN A 363 26.08 11.56 -24.49
CA ASN A 363 26.24 11.19 -25.89
C ASN A 363 25.38 12.08 -26.78
N GLN A 364 25.91 12.44 -27.95
CA GLN A 364 25.16 13.22 -28.94
C GLN A 364 24.14 12.37 -29.71
N TYR A 365 24.45 11.09 -29.89
CA TYR A 365 23.65 10.15 -30.68
C TYR A 365 23.48 8.82 -29.96
N CYS A 366 22.41 8.11 -30.28
CA CYS A 366 22.21 6.70 -29.98
C CYS A 366 21.89 5.92 -31.26
N ASP A 367 22.07 4.60 -31.21
CA ASP A 367 21.53 3.71 -32.24
C ASP A 367 19.99 3.74 -32.18
N ALA A 368 19.36 4.13 -33.28
CA ALA A 368 17.91 4.22 -33.39
C ALA A 368 17.23 2.84 -33.20
N ASN A 369 17.94 1.75 -33.51
CA ASN A 369 17.44 0.39 -33.35
C ASN A 369 17.78 -0.21 -31.98
N GLY A 370 18.65 0.45 -31.19
CA GLY A 370 19.09 -0.03 -29.88
C GLY A 370 19.92 -1.32 -29.92
N CYS A 371 20.53 -1.65 -31.06
CA CYS A 371 21.32 -2.86 -31.26
C CYS A 371 22.79 -2.69 -30.85
N VAL A 372 23.33 -1.48 -30.95
CA VAL A 372 24.72 -1.16 -30.59
C VAL A 372 24.76 -0.34 -29.30
N ASP A 373 25.42 -0.89 -28.27
CA ASP A 373 25.65 -0.22 -26.99
C ASP A 373 26.73 0.88 -27.14
N PRO A 374 26.47 2.14 -26.75
CA PRO A 374 27.47 3.21 -26.83
C PRO A 374 28.76 2.99 -26.05
N TRP A 375 28.76 2.05 -25.11
CA TRP A 375 29.95 1.71 -24.34
C TRP A 375 30.72 0.51 -24.93
N SER A 376 30.20 -0.12 -25.98
CA SER A 376 30.85 -1.27 -26.62
C SER A 376 32.09 -0.88 -27.44
N ALA A 377 32.80 -1.87 -27.99
CA ALA A 377 33.94 -1.61 -28.88
C ALA A 377 33.49 -1.24 -30.30
N GLU A 378 32.30 -1.68 -30.69
CA GLU A 378 31.69 -1.50 -32.01
C GLU A 378 31.11 -0.09 -32.18
N TRP A 379 30.88 0.65 -31.09
CA TRP A 379 30.27 1.98 -31.12
C TRP A 379 31.06 2.99 -31.98
N ASP A 380 32.38 3.00 -31.88
CA ASP A 380 33.23 3.89 -32.68
C ASP A 380 33.12 3.59 -34.18
N HIS A 381 32.87 2.33 -34.55
CA HIS A 381 32.63 1.93 -35.93
C HIS A 381 31.24 2.37 -36.38
N PHE A 382 30.21 2.14 -35.56
CA PHE A 382 28.84 2.58 -35.82
C PHE A 382 28.73 4.10 -36.04
N LEU A 383 29.43 4.91 -35.23
CA LEU A 383 29.43 6.36 -35.39
C LEU A 383 30.07 6.83 -36.70
N LYS A 384 31.05 6.09 -37.23
CA LYS A 384 31.75 6.43 -38.48
C LYS A 384 31.07 5.90 -39.72
N ASP A 385 30.27 4.84 -39.60
CA ASP A 385 29.54 4.26 -40.72
C ASP A 385 28.42 5.19 -41.21
N PRO A 386 28.40 5.59 -42.50
CA PRO A 386 27.32 6.38 -43.09
C PRO A 386 25.99 5.64 -43.23
N GLN A 387 25.98 4.30 -43.24
CA GLN A 387 24.74 3.51 -43.35
C GLN A 387 24.04 3.30 -42.01
N SER A 388 24.73 3.55 -40.91
CA SER A 388 24.19 3.41 -39.55
C SER A 388 23.11 4.45 -39.25
N VAL A 389 21.95 4.00 -38.77
CA VAL A 389 20.79 4.85 -38.45
C VAL A 389 20.97 5.43 -37.04
N LYS A 390 21.35 6.71 -36.97
CA LYS A 390 21.64 7.43 -35.72
C LYS A 390 20.45 8.30 -35.34
N GLU A 391 20.08 8.29 -34.07
CA GLU A 391 19.10 9.21 -33.49
C GLU A 391 19.81 10.20 -32.58
N ALA A 392 19.51 11.50 -32.72
CA ALA A 392 20.10 12.53 -31.87
C ALA A 392 19.45 12.54 -30.47
N ILE A 393 20.28 12.61 -29.44
CA ILE A 393 19.79 12.72 -28.05
C ILE A 393 19.60 14.21 -27.74
N ILE A 394 18.36 14.68 -27.86
CA ILE A 394 18.01 16.09 -27.62
C ILE A 394 17.06 16.17 -26.42
N PRO A 395 17.50 16.75 -25.28
CA PRO A 395 16.63 16.99 -24.14
C PRO A 395 15.47 17.92 -24.52
N ARG A 396 14.25 17.51 -24.15
CA ARG A 396 13.04 18.32 -24.33
C ARG A 396 12.91 19.37 -23.24
N TRP A 397 12.13 20.41 -23.50
CA TRP A 397 11.90 21.52 -22.57
C TRP A 397 11.61 21.08 -21.14
N HIS A 398 10.62 20.20 -20.94
CA HIS A 398 10.23 19.73 -19.62
C HIS A 398 11.34 18.96 -18.91
N GLN A 399 12.22 18.28 -19.66
CA GLN A 399 13.35 17.55 -19.07
C GLN A 399 14.43 18.51 -18.56
N VAL A 400 14.71 19.57 -19.31
CA VAL A 400 15.70 20.58 -18.91
C VAL A 400 15.19 21.41 -17.74
N ILE A 401 13.91 21.80 -17.75
CA ILE A 401 13.28 22.50 -16.63
C ILE A 401 13.21 21.61 -15.39
N GLY A 402 12.87 20.32 -15.53
CA GLY A 402 12.89 19.35 -14.45
C GLY A 402 14.28 19.24 -13.79
N VAL A 403 15.34 19.16 -14.59
CA VAL A 403 16.73 19.16 -14.08
C VAL A 403 17.07 20.49 -13.40
N ARG A 404 16.73 21.63 -14.02
CA ARG A 404 16.96 22.96 -13.44
C ARG A 404 16.28 23.11 -12.07
N LYS A 405 15.05 22.63 -11.92
CA LYS A 405 14.32 22.58 -10.65
C LYS A 405 14.99 21.65 -9.65
N MET A 406 15.43 20.47 -10.09
CA MET A 406 16.14 19.52 -9.23
C MET A 406 17.45 20.07 -8.70
N VAL A 407 18.19 20.86 -9.48
CA VAL A 407 19.41 21.51 -8.99
C VAL A 407 19.09 22.56 -7.92
N ASP A 408 18.03 23.36 -8.06
CA ASP A 408 17.61 24.28 -6.99
C ASP A 408 17.31 23.52 -5.69
N MET A 409 16.52 22.45 -5.80
CA MET A 409 16.15 21.60 -4.67
C MET A 409 17.35 20.88 -4.06
N PHE A 410 18.36 20.53 -4.85
CA PHE A 410 19.61 19.95 -4.37
C PHE A 410 20.36 20.94 -3.46
N PHE A 411 20.49 22.20 -3.89
CA PHE A 411 21.11 23.24 -3.06
C PHE A 411 20.30 23.53 -1.78
N ASP A 412 18.97 23.41 -1.87
CA ASP A 412 18.07 23.55 -0.73
C ASP A 412 17.97 22.27 0.12
N GLN A 413 18.70 21.21 -0.24
CA GLN A 413 18.72 19.88 0.43
C GLN A 413 17.31 19.33 0.66
N SER A 414 16.44 19.52 -0.33
CA SER A 414 15.02 19.19 -0.25
C SER A 414 14.69 17.90 -1.02
N PRO A 415 13.87 16.99 -0.44
CA PRO A 415 13.39 15.80 -1.13
C PRO A 415 12.48 16.14 -2.32
N LEU A 416 12.44 15.27 -3.33
CA LEU A 416 11.54 15.42 -4.49
C LEU A 416 10.72 14.15 -4.75
N LEU A 417 9.45 14.33 -5.08
CA LEU A 417 8.59 13.32 -5.70
C LEU A 417 8.39 13.66 -7.18
N LEU A 418 8.98 12.89 -8.09
CA LEU A 418 8.87 13.08 -9.52
C LEU A 418 7.70 12.25 -10.07
N MET A 419 6.61 12.95 -10.41
CA MET A 419 5.31 12.37 -10.78
C MET A 419 5.01 12.37 -12.28
N ASP A 420 5.99 12.67 -13.13
CA ASP A 420 5.76 12.72 -14.58
C ASP A 420 5.14 11.41 -15.10
N GLN A 421 4.24 11.55 -16.08
CA GLN A 421 3.62 10.42 -16.76
C GLN A 421 4.67 9.47 -17.37
N VAL A 422 4.27 8.21 -17.57
CA VAL A 422 5.08 7.22 -18.27
C VAL A 422 5.47 7.74 -19.67
N GLY A 423 6.74 7.60 -20.04
CA GLY A 423 7.25 8.04 -21.34
C GLY A 423 7.72 9.49 -21.44
N ILE A 424 7.47 10.33 -20.43
CA ILE A 424 7.93 11.74 -20.42
C ILE A 424 9.46 11.87 -20.30
N GLY A 425 10.13 10.86 -19.73
CA GLY A 425 11.60 10.80 -19.66
C GLY A 425 12.19 11.11 -18.29
N LYS A 426 11.53 10.67 -17.21
CA LYS A 426 12.03 10.73 -15.81
C LYS A 426 13.47 10.24 -15.68
N THR A 427 13.82 9.14 -16.37
CA THR A 427 15.17 8.58 -16.42
C THR A 427 16.19 9.61 -16.93
N MET A 428 15.91 10.29 -18.04
CA MET A 428 16.82 11.31 -18.59
C MET A 428 16.99 12.47 -17.61
N GLN A 429 15.93 12.88 -16.92
CA GLN A 429 16.03 13.96 -15.95
C GLN A 429 16.91 13.58 -14.75
N LEU A 430 16.74 12.37 -14.19
CA LEU A 430 17.59 11.91 -13.09
C LEU A 430 19.07 11.81 -13.52
N VAL A 431 19.34 11.24 -14.69
CA VAL A 431 20.70 11.12 -15.23
C VAL A 431 21.28 12.49 -15.55
N GLY A 432 20.48 13.40 -16.10
CA GLY A 432 20.85 14.79 -16.39
C GLY A 432 21.21 15.55 -15.11
N LEU A 433 20.46 15.38 -14.02
CA LEU A 433 20.80 15.94 -12.72
C LEU A 433 22.18 15.44 -12.25
N ILE A 434 22.42 14.13 -12.26
CA ILE A 434 23.70 13.54 -11.83
C ILE A 434 24.85 14.13 -12.66
N ALA A 435 24.68 14.23 -13.97
CA ALA A 435 25.68 14.79 -14.87
C ALA A 435 25.95 16.29 -14.61
N VAL A 436 24.89 17.09 -14.40
CA VAL A 436 25.02 18.52 -14.05
C VAL A 436 25.72 18.70 -12.71
N LEU A 437 25.41 17.88 -11.70
CA LEU A 437 26.08 17.94 -10.39
C LEU A 437 27.57 17.59 -10.50
N ALA A 438 27.93 16.59 -11.31
CA ALA A 438 29.33 16.27 -11.57
C ALA A 438 30.07 17.44 -12.25
N TYR A 439 29.44 18.07 -13.24
CA TYR A 439 29.95 19.28 -13.88
C TYR A 439 30.10 20.44 -12.89
N PHE A 440 29.13 20.66 -12.00
CA PHE A 440 29.19 21.73 -10.98
C PHE A 440 30.36 21.53 -10.02
N ILE A 441 30.58 20.29 -9.57
CA ILE A 441 31.71 19.93 -8.70
C ILE A 441 33.03 20.24 -9.39
N ASP A 442 33.23 19.77 -10.63
CA ASP A 442 34.47 19.95 -11.38
C ASP A 442 34.70 21.43 -11.73
N TYR A 443 33.64 22.15 -12.09
CA TYR A 443 33.70 23.59 -12.39
C TYR A 443 34.09 24.38 -11.15
N HIS A 444 33.50 24.10 -9.99
CA HIS A 444 33.83 24.79 -8.75
C HIS A 444 35.25 24.44 -8.28
N ASP A 445 35.73 23.21 -8.44
CA ASP A 445 37.12 22.86 -8.12
C ASP A 445 38.12 23.70 -8.93
N LYS A 446 37.80 24.00 -10.19
CA LYS A 446 38.63 24.80 -11.08
C LYS A 446 38.47 26.31 -10.92
N HIS A 447 37.27 26.79 -10.62
CA HIS A 447 36.91 28.21 -10.68
C HIS A 447 36.53 28.82 -9.33
N HIS A 448 36.45 28.02 -8.27
CA HIS A 448 36.06 28.42 -6.91
C HIS A 448 34.67 29.08 -6.81
N LYS A 449 33.80 28.80 -7.77
CA LYS A 449 32.39 29.22 -7.82
C LYS A 449 31.59 28.24 -8.68
N PHE A 450 30.27 28.19 -8.51
CA PHE A 450 29.41 27.41 -9.40
C PHE A 450 29.13 28.16 -10.72
N PRO A 451 28.70 27.46 -11.78
CA PRO A 451 28.46 28.08 -13.08
C PRO A 451 27.05 28.72 -13.17
N GLY A 452 26.85 29.55 -14.20
CA GLY A 452 25.53 30.12 -14.53
C GLY A 452 24.90 30.96 -13.41
N ALA A 453 23.61 30.75 -13.18
CA ALA A 453 22.82 31.43 -12.15
C ALA A 453 23.21 31.06 -10.70
N TYR A 454 24.13 30.10 -10.53
CA TYR A 454 24.56 29.60 -9.23
C TYR A 454 25.88 30.20 -8.75
N ASP A 455 26.47 31.14 -9.49
CA ASP A 455 27.79 31.74 -9.19
C ASP A 455 27.97 32.25 -7.75
N LYS A 456 26.89 32.74 -7.14
CA LYS A 456 26.83 33.25 -5.75
C LYS A 456 26.34 32.23 -4.74
N ARG A 457 25.82 31.07 -5.17
CA ARG A 457 25.37 30.01 -4.26
C ARG A 457 26.60 29.33 -3.65
N LYS A 458 26.44 28.82 -2.44
CA LYS A 458 27.43 28.00 -1.75
C LYS A 458 26.75 26.75 -1.23
N PHE A 459 27.42 25.61 -1.28
CA PHE A 459 26.93 24.38 -0.69
C PHE A 459 27.62 24.16 0.66
N ASN A 460 26.91 24.37 1.78
CA ASN A 460 27.47 24.31 3.14
C ASN A 460 28.80 25.07 3.30
N ASN A 461 28.84 26.32 2.81
CA ASN A 461 30.02 27.20 2.77
C ASN A 461 31.19 26.77 1.85
N GLY A 462 30.98 25.81 0.94
CA GLY A 462 32.00 25.39 -0.03
C GLY A 462 31.43 24.72 -1.29
N ASN A 463 32.21 23.80 -1.85
CA ASN A 463 31.81 22.96 -2.97
C ASN A 463 30.84 21.85 -2.52
N ILE A 464 30.12 21.27 -3.47
CA ILE A 464 29.32 20.05 -3.26
C ILE A 464 30.29 18.89 -2.91
N PRO A 465 30.01 18.07 -1.89
CA PRO A 465 30.83 16.92 -1.54
C PRO A 465 30.97 15.93 -2.70
N LYS A 466 32.17 15.40 -2.91
CA LYS A 466 32.42 14.33 -3.90
C LYS A 466 31.88 13.01 -3.36
N ARG A 467 30.69 12.61 -3.80
CA ARG A 467 29.98 11.41 -3.35
C ARG A 467 29.27 10.72 -4.51
N PRO A 468 29.13 9.40 -4.48
CA PRO A 468 28.39 8.66 -5.50
C PRO A 468 26.92 9.04 -5.54
N SER A 469 26.29 8.71 -6.67
CA SER A 469 24.83 8.70 -6.82
C SER A 469 24.34 7.27 -6.81
N VAL A 470 23.21 7.02 -6.15
CA VAL A 470 22.58 5.70 -6.07
C VAL A 470 21.21 5.78 -6.74
N ILE A 471 20.94 4.81 -7.62
CA ILE A 471 19.63 4.63 -8.25
C ILE A 471 19.13 3.27 -7.81
N VAL A 472 18.02 3.26 -7.07
CA VAL A 472 17.35 2.06 -6.62
C VAL A 472 16.24 1.73 -7.62
N VAL A 473 16.24 0.52 -8.13
CA VAL A 473 15.33 0.06 -9.18
C VAL A 473 14.76 -1.33 -8.84
N PRO A 474 13.58 -1.67 -9.36
CA PRO A 474 13.15 -3.07 -9.37
C PRO A 474 14.15 -3.95 -10.11
N THR A 475 14.32 -5.21 -9.67
CA THR A 475 15.31 -6.12 -10.27
C THR A 475 15.08 -6.32 -11.78
N ALA A 476 13.82 -6.31 -12.22
CA ALA A 476 13.44 -6.43 -13.63
C ALA A 476 13.95 -5.27 -14.50
N LEU A 477 14.15 -4.09 -13.92
CA LEU A 477 14.56 -2.88 -14.64
C LEU A 477 16.08 -2.66 -14.61
N LEU A 478 16.86 -3.50 -13.93
CA LEU A 478 18.30 -3.30 -13.78
C LEU A 478 19.03 -3.21 -15.12
N SER A 479 18.79 -4.17 -16.03
CA SER A 479 19.40 -4.18 -17.36
C SER A 479 18.98 -2.97 -18.19
N GLN A 480 17.69 -2.63 -18.16
CA GLN A 480 17.14 -1.47 -18.85
C GLN A 480 17.77 -0.16 -18.37
N TRP A 481 17.92 0.01 -17.06
CA TRP A 481 18.57 1.18 -16.47
C TRP A 481 20.03 1.28 -16.87
N THR A 482 20.77 0.17 -16.87
CA THR A 482 22.16 0.14 -17.35
C THR A 482 22.24 0.54 -18.83
N THR A 483 21.38 0.00 -19.68
CA THR A 483 21.30 0.38 -21.09
C THR A 483 20.98 1.86 -21.26
N TYR A 484 20.07 2.43 -20.47
CA TYR A 484 19.77 3.87 -20.52
C TYR A 484 20.94 4.73 -20.04
N LEU A 485 21.67 4.31 -19.02
CA LEU A 485 22.86 5.01 -18.57
C LEU A 485 23.95 5.01 -19.65
N HIS A 486 24.20 3.88 -20.31
CA HIS A 486 25.13 3.83 -21.45
C HIS A 486 24.62 4.64 -22.64
N LYS A 487 23.30 4.63 -22.90
CA LYS A 487 22.67 5.45 -23.93
C LYS A 487 22.95 6.94 -23.70
N TYR A 488 22.73 7.43 -22.48
CA TYR A 488 22.82 8.85 -22.20
C TYR A 488 24.24 9.32 -21.92
N LEU A 489 25.06 8.58 -21.18
CA LEU A 489 26.37 9.05 -20.71
C LEU A 489 27.50 8.64 -21.65
N GLU A 490 28.44 9.57 -21.86
CA GLU A 490 29.67 9.30 -22.60
C GLU A 490 30.52 8.25 -21.88
N LYS A 491 31.07 7.32 -22.66
CA LYS A 491 31.98 6.28 -22.17
C LYS A 491 33.19 6.93 -21.49
N LEU A 492 33.66 6.36 -20.39
CA LEU A 492 34.80 6.85 -19.58
C LEU A 492 34.58 8.18 -18.84
N HIS A 493 33.37 8.75 -18.85
CA HIS A 493 33.05 9.93 -18.04
C HIS A 493 32.39 9.58 -16.70
N PHE A 494 31.78 8.40 -16.62
CA PHE A 494 31.14 7.84 -15.44
C PHE A 494 31.44 6.35 -15.34
N ASP A 495 31.41 5.83 -14.11
CA ASP A 495 31.40 4.38 -13.86
C ASP A 495 29.99 4.01 -13.39
N VAL A 496 29.35 3.07 -14.11
CA VAL A 496 28.05 2.50 -13.73
C VAL A 496 28.29 1.15 -13.08
N VAL A 497 27.92 1.04 -11.81
CA VAL A 497 28.24 -0.13 -10.98
C VAL A 497 26.96 -0.83 -10.52
N PRO A 498 26.69 -2.07 -10.96
CA PRO A 498 25.51 -2.80 -10.52
C PRO A 498 25.65 -3.26 -9.07
N TYR A 499 24.56 -3.15 -8.32
CA TYR A 499 24.43 -3.60 -6.94
C TYR A 499 23.28 -4.60 -6.79
N GLU A 500 23.63 -5.87 -6.93
CA GLU A 500 22.70 -7.01 -7.00
C GLU A 500 23.10 -8.15 -6.04
N ALA A 501 22.38 -9.26 -6.07
CA ALA A 501 22.52 -10.39 -5.14
C ALA A 501 22.15 -10.07 -3.68
N THR A 502 22.08 -11.09 -2.83
CA THR A 502 21.82 -10.97 -1.39
C THR A 502 23.10 -10.61 -0.64
N THR A 503 22.97 -10.02 0.54
CA THR A 503 24.08 -9.60 1.41
C THR A 503 25.09 -10.73 1.64
N THR A 504 24.62 -11.96 1.81
CA THR A 504 25.46 -13.15 2.03
C THR A 504 26.26 -13.57 0.79
N ASN A 505 25.69 -13.37 -0.40
CA ASN A 505 26.28 -13.83 -1.67
C ASN A 505 27.08 -12.74 -2.38
N ARG A 506 26.93 -11.47 -1.99
CA ARG A 506 27.54 -10.32 -2.66
C ARG A 506 29.02 -10.13 -2.31
N GLY A 507 29.50 -10.72 -1.22
CA GLY A 507 30.87 -10.51 -0.72
C GLY A 507 31.10 -9.07 -0.25
N ASP A 508 32.37 -8.62 -0.22
CA ASP A 508 32.74 -7.25 0.15
C ASP A 508 32.65 -6.33 -1.08
N TRP A 509 31.43 -6.08 -1.54
CA TRP A 509 31.16 -5.34 -2.77
C TRP A 509 31.78 -3.93 -2.80
N ILE A 510 31.82 -3.25 -1.65
CA ILE A 510 32.43 -1.91 -1.56
C ILE A 510 33.91 -1.99 -1.91
N LYS A 511 34.64 -2.95 -1.33
CA LYS A 511 36.07 -3.10 -1.59
C LYS A 511 36.34 -3.68 -2.97
N ASP A 512 35.64 -4.75 -3.33
CA ASP A 512 35.99 -5.59 -4.47
C ASP A 512 35.45 -5.08 -5.79
N ILE A 513 34.39 -4.25 -5.76
CA ILE A 513 33.74 -3.74 -6.97
C ILE A 513 33.82 -2.21 -6.99
N LEU A 514 33.20 -1.53 -6.03
CA LEU A 514 33.19 -0.05 -6.02
C LEU A 514 34.62 0.52 -5.87
N GLY A 515 35.44 -0.09 -5.02
CA GLY A 515 36.82 0.32 -4.76
C GLY A 515 37.77 0.13 -5.95
N ARG A 516 37.35 -0.56 -7.02
CA ARG A 516 38.12 -0.70 -8.27
C ARG A 516 37.78 0.37 -9.31
N SER A 517 36.72 1.14 -9.09
CA SER A 517 36.33 2.26 -9.95
C SER A 517 37.48 3.25 -10.09
N GLN A 518 37.75 3.67 -11.33
CA GLN A 518 38.79 4.64 -11.63
C GLN A 518 38.25 6.08 -11.66
N GLN A 519 36.93 6.23 -11.68
CA GLN A 519 36.27 7.52 -11.62
C GLN A 519 36.27 8.08 -10.19
N PRO A 520 36.34 9.41 -10.03
CA PRO A 520 36.14 10.03 -8.73
C PRO A 520 34.71 9.77 -8.23
N PRO A 521 34.46 9.82 -6.90
CA PRO A 521 33.19 9.41 -6.33
C PRO A 521 31.96 10.10 -6.92
N HIS A 522 32.02 11.38 -7.28
CA HIS A 522 30.88 12.10 -7.89
C HIS A 522 30.55 11.70 -9.33
N ARG A 523 31.39 10.87 -9.96
CA ARG A 523 31.18 10.25 -11.28
C ARG A 523 30.88 8.75 -11.19
N GLN A 524 30.62 8.24 -9.98
CA GLN A 524 30.17 6.86 -9.76
C GLN A 524 28.64 6.82 -9.64
N ILE A 525 28.00 5.99 -10.45
CA ILE A 525 26.55 5.74 -10.42
C ILE A 525 26.33 4.28 -10.03
N ILE A 526 25.72 4.06 -8.87
CA ILE A 526 25.42 2.73 -8.35
C ILE A 526 23.97 2.40 -8.67
N VAL A 527 23.73 1.33 -9.42
CA VAL A 527 22.36 0.88 -9.75
C VAL A 527 22.01 -0.32 -8.88
N ALA A 528 21.22 -0.08 -7.84
CA ALA A 528 20.86 -1.06 -6.82
C ALA A 528 19.46 -1.64 -7.02
N THR A 529 19.32 -2.94 -6.80
CA THR A 529 18.00 -3.58 -6.89
C THR A 529 17.23 -3.50 -5.56
N HIS A 530 15.89 -3.41 -5.61
CA HIS A 530 15.03 -3.52 -4.42
C HIS A 530 15.37 -4.75 -3.56
N SER A 531 15.56 -5.91 -4.19
CA SER A 531 15.93 -7.15 -3.50
C SER A 531 17.28 -7.06 -2.78
N ALA A 532 18.25 -6.34 -3.36
CA ALA A 532 19.58 -6.21 -2.80
C ALA A 532 19.55 -5.40 -1.50
N ILE A 533 18.90 -4.23 -1.52
CA ILE A 533 18.79 -3.35 -0.36
C ILE A 533 17.85 -3.92 0.72
N GLN A 534 16.84 -4.69 0.31
CA GLN A 534 15.96 -5.41 1.24
C GLN A 534 16.73 -6.47 2.01
N SER A 535 17.57 -7.25 1.32
CA SER A 535 18.48 -8.20 1.98
C SER A 535 19.41 -7.49 2.95
N ASP A 536 19.96 -6.33 2.58
CA ASP A 536 20.85 -5.59 3.47
C ASP A 536 20.11 -5.11 4.71
N ALA A 537 18.89 -4.59 4.57
CA ALA A 537 18.08 -4.18 5.70
C ALA A 537 17.84 -5.33 6.69
N ILE A 538 17.54 -6.54 6.20
CA ILE A 538 17.33 -7.73 7.04
C ILE A 538 18.57 -8.06 7.87
N ASN A 539 19.76 -7.94 7.27
CA ASN A 539 21.01 -8.37 7.90
C ASN A 539 21.70 -7.26 8.71
N CYS A 540 21.42 -5.99 8.40
CA CYS A 540 22.13 -4.84 8.95
C CYS A 540 21.30 -4.02 9.93
N LEU A 541 19.97 -4.00 9.80
CA LEU A 541 19.10 -3.08 10.53
C LEU A 541 18.25 -3.82 11.55
N ARG A 542 18.06 -3.22 12.74
CA ARG A 542 17.10 -3.70 13.73
C ARG A 542 15.81 -2.89 13.61
N LEU A 543 14.72 -3.57 13.26
CA LEU A 543 13.38 -3.00 13.34
C LEU A 543 12.97 -2.83 14.80
N GLN A 544 12.51 -1.64 15.15
CA GLN A 544 11.88 -1.42 16.45
C GLN A 544 10.40 -1.80 16.31
N LEU A 545 10.07 -3.07 16.55
CA LEU A 545 8.70 -3.61 16.43
C LEU A 545 7.68 -2.86 17.29
N ASN A 546 8.12 -2.27 18.41
CA ASN A 546 7.27 -1.51 19.34
C ASN A 546 7.12 -0.04 18.95
N GLU A 547 7.95 0.46 18.03
CA GLU A 547 7.88 1.80 17.45
C GLU A 547 8.07 1.67 15.93
N PRO A 548 7.05 1.22 15.18
CA PRO A 548 7.12 0.99 13.73
C PRO A 548 7.53 2.24 12.92
N THR A 549 7.56 3.39 13.60
CA THR A 549 7.81 4.73 13.08
C THR A 549 9.24 5.20 13.28
N ALA A 550 10.01 4.63 14.21
CA ALA A 550 11.38 5.03 14.47
C ALA A 550 12.30 4.74 13.27
N LEU A 551 13.29 5.63 13.03
CA LEU A 551 14.33 5.36 12.05
C LEU A 551 15.05 4.05 12.42
N PRO A 552 15.23 3.12 11.45
CA PRO A 552 15.92 1.88 11.72
C PRO A 552 17.37 2.16 12.14
N LYS A 553 17.84 1.42 13.14
CA LYS A 553 19.22 1.53 13.64
C LYS A 553 20.06 0.40 13.08
N ILE A 554 21.34 0.68 12.83
CA ILE A 554 22.31 -0.38 12.51
C ILE A 554 22.39 -1.33 13.71
N ALA A 555 22.10 -2.60 13.46
CA ALA A 555 22.24 -3.70 14.40
C ALA A 555 23.60 -4.40 14.27
N ASN A 556 24.13 -4.44 13.06
CA ASN A 556 25.36 -5.14 12.70
C ASN A 556 26.25 -4.21 11.88
N GLU A 557 27.14 -3.48 12.57
CA GLU A 557 28.05 -2.51 11.94
C GLU A 557 29.01 -3.16 10.95
N ARG A 558 29.48 -4.37 11.24
CA ARG A 558 30.41 -5.11 10.37
C ARG A 558 29.78 -5.47 9.03
N THR A 559 28.53 -5.90 9.01
CA THR A 559 27.83 -6.16 7.76
C THR A 559 27.42 -4.84 7.09
N ALA A 560 26.92 -3.88 7.85
CA ALA A 560 26.54 -2.57 7.32
C ALA A 560 27.71 -1.84 6.63
N SER A 561 28.93 -1.98 7.16
CA SER A 561 30.13 -1.35 6.58
C SER A 561 30.43 -1.79 5.15
N ALA A 562 30.00 -2.99 4.75
CA ALA A 562 30.17 -3.54 3.40
C ALA A 562 28.96 -3.29 2.47
N THR A 563 27.98 -2.48 2.90
CA THR A 563 26.74 -2.22 2.16
C THR A 563 26.53 -0.73 1.87
N LEU A 564 25.53 -0.39 1.04
CA LEU A 564 25.19 1.02 0.76
C LEU A 564 24.88 1.84 2.02
N PHE A 565 24.54 1.20 3.13
CA PHE A 565 24.26 1.86 4.41
C PHE A 565 25.48 2.55 5.05
N SER A 566 26.69 2.24 4.60
CA SER A 566 27.93 2.91 5.03
C SER A 566 28.28 4.13 4.17
N LEU A 567 27.68 4.27 2.99
CA LEU A 567 27.99 5.33 2.04
C LEU A 567 27.17 6.59 2.34
N LYS A 568 27.77 7.76 2.14
CA LYS A 568 27.04 9.03 1.95
C LYS A 568 26.93 9.28 0.45
N MET A 569 25.77 9.75 0.00
CA MET A 569 25.47 9.95 -1.42
C MET A 569 25.00 11.37 -1.70
N ASN A 570 25.22 11.84 -2.93
CA ASN A 570 24.66 13.11 -3.38
C ASN A 570 23.20 12.91 -3.79
N VAL A 571 22.95 12.00 -4.72
CA VAL A 571 21.60 11.69 -5.21
C VAL A 571 21.22 10.27 -4.81
N LEU A 572 20.00 10.11 -4.29
CA LEU A 572 19.32 8.82 -4.18
C LEU A 572 18.05 8.87 -5.03
N GLY A 573 18.09 8.29 -6.22
CA GLY A 573 16.89 8.06 -7.02
C GLY A 573 16.26 6.73 -6.63
N CYS A 574 14.95 6.68 -6.41
CA CYS A 574 14.22 5.43 -6.26
C CYS A 574 13.12 5.36 -7.32
N ASP A 575 13.29 4.46 -8.28
CA ASP A 575 12.32 4.20 -9.32
C ASP A 575 11.18 3.32 -8.81
N GLU A 576 10.01 3.47 -9.40
CA GLU A 576 8.77 2.81 -8.98
C GLU A 576 8.50 2.93 -7.48
N ALA A 577 8.62 4.15 -6.95
CA ALA A 577 8.47 4.46 -5.53
C ALA A 577 7.11 4.05 -4.95
N HIS A 578 6.10 3.84 -5.80
CA HIS A 578 4.80 3.30 -5.39
C HIS A 578 4.90 1.90 -4.78
N LEU A 579 5.96 1.13 -5.04
CA LEU A 579 6.20 -0.19 -4.42
C LEU A 579 6.58 -0.05 -2.94
N HIS A 580 7.08 1.11 -2.52
CA HIS A 580 7.51 1.39 -1.14
C HIS A 580 6.44 2.09 -0.31
N ARG A 581 5.19 2.13 -0.77
CA ARG A 581 4.08 2.81 -0.05
C ARG A 581 3.59 2.08 1.19
N LYS A 582 3.99 0.82 1.39
CA LYS A 582 3.69 0.01 2.58
C LYS A 582 4.95 -0.10 3.43
N ALA A 583 4.80 -0.14 4.76
CA ALA A 583 5.91 -0.27 5.71
C ALA A 583 6.54 -1.68 5.71
N ASN A 584 7.00 -2.13 4.54
CA ASN A 584 7.67 -3.39 4.32
C ASN A 584 9.19 -3.23 4.50
N LYS A 585 9.94 -4.34 4.35
CA LYS A 585 11.40 -4.33 4.54
C LYS A 585 12.14 -3.45 3.53
N THR A 586 11.60 -3.28 2.33
CA THR A 586 12.18 -2.42 1.30
C THR A 586 11.97 -0.95 1.66
N TYR A 587 10.78 -0.57 2.14
CA TYR A 587 10.52 0.76 2.71
C TYR A 587 11.50 1.11 3.84
N VAL A 588 11.80 0.16 4.73
CA VAL A 588 12.79 0.35 5.81
C VAL A 588 14.19 0.61 5.25
N ALA A 589 14.60 -0.16 4.23
CA ALA A 589 15.89 0.02 3.57
C ALA A 589 15.99 1.43 2.94
N VAL A 590 14.97 1.83 2.18
CA VAL A 590 14.93 3.13 1.50
C VAL A 590 14.85 4.28 2.52
N ARG A 591 14.03 4.18 3.57
CA ARG A 591 13.99 5.13 4.69
C ARG A 591 15.37 5.35 5.28
N TYR A 592 16.14 4.28 5.49
CA TYR A 592 17.50 4.42 6.00
C TYR A 592 18.43 5.11 4.97
N LEU A 593 18.38 4.71 3.70
CA LEU A 593 19.21 5.31 2.64
C LEU A 593 18.92 6.80 2.44
N ILE A 594 17.68 7.24 2.61
CA ILE A 594 17.30 8.66 2.54
C ILE A 594 18.11 9.49 3.55
N THR A 595 18.38 8.96 4.75
CA THR A 595 19.22 9.65 5.74
C THR A 595 20.70 9.79 5.33
N LYS A 596 21.12 9.05 4.30
CA LYS A 596 22.49 9.07 3.75
C LYS A 596 22.61 9.94 2.51
N ALA A 597 21.50 10.35 1.91
CA ALA A 597 21.44 11.12 0.68
C ALA A 597 21.37 12.62 0.96
N THR A 598 21.99 13.40 0.07
CA THR A 598 21.85 14.86 0.08
C THR A 598 20.51 15.27 -0.54
N MET A 599 20.13 14.62 -1.63
CA MET A 599 18.83 14.78 -2.27
C MET A 599 18.22 13.40 -2.57
N PRO A 600 17.19 12.99 -1.82
CA PRO A 600 16.37 11.84 -2.15
C PRO A 600 15.30 12.22 -3.18
N ILE A 601 15.15 11.40 -4.22
CA ILE A 601 14.21 11.57 -5.32
C ILE A 601 13.41 10.28 -5.46
N MET A 602 12.12 10.34 -5.19
CA MET A 602 11.20 9.24 -5.42
C MET A 602 10.52 9.44 -6.77
N MET A 603 10.50 8.42 -7.62
CA MET A 603 9.96 8.50 -8.98
C MET A 603 8.80 7.52 -9.13
N THR A 604 7.64 8.00 -9.58
CA THR A 604 6.50 7.13 -9.89
C THR A 604 5.52 7.88 -10.79
N ALA A 605 4.94 7.21 -11.79
CA ALA A 605 3.83 7.80 -12.55
C ALA A 605 2.49 7.68 -11.80
N THR A 606 2.41 6.80 -10.81
CA THR A 606 1.18 6.43 -10.10
C THR A 606 1.43 6.53 -8.58
N PRO A 607 1.41 7.75 -8.02
CA PRO A 607 1.67 7.95 -6.59
C PRO A 607 0.52 7.45 -5.70
N ILE A 608 -0.68 7.32 -6.26
CA ILE A 608 -1.86 6.75 -5.62
C ILE A 608 -2.23 5.47 -6.38
N VAL A 609 -2.31 4.35 -5.67
CA VAL A 609 -2.70 3.05 -6.26
C VAL A 609 -3.79 2.38 -5.44
N THR A 610 -3.70 2.49 -4.11
CA THR A 610 -4.69 1.94 -3.19
C THR A 610 -5.57 3.02 -2.58
N GLY A 611 -5.05 4.21 -2.33
CA GLY A 611 -5.82 5.32 -1.78
C GLY A 611 -4.96 6.48 -1.27
N PRO A 612 -5.57 7.55 -0.76
CA PRO A 612 -4.83 8.76 -0.35
C PRO A 612 -3.77 8.55 0.74
N MET A 613 -3.86 7.43 1.49
CA MET A 613 -2.81 7.03 2.44
C MET A 613 -1.47 6.71 1.76
N ASP A 614 -1.47 6.41 0.47
CA ASP A 614 -0.24 6.18 -0.31
C ASP A 614 0.63 7.45 -0.32
N LEU A 615 0.01 8.62 -0.55
CA LEU A 615 0.71 9.92 -0.48
C LEU A 615 1.24 10.20 0.92
N TRP A 616 0.48 9.84 1.96
CA TRP A 616 0.94 9.98 3.34
C TRP A 616 2.22 9.17 3.58
N ASN A 617 2.24 7.92 3.13
CA ASN A 617 3.39 7.04 3.30
C ASN A 617 4.59 7.45 2.43
N ILE A 618 4.35 7.98 1.22
CA ILE A 618 5.42 8.55 0.39
C ILE A 618 5.98 9.83 1.04
N GLY A 619 5.14 10.70 1.57
CA GLY A 619 5.59 11.89 2.32
C GLY A 619 6.43 11.51 3.55
N ARG A 620 6.05 10.42 4.24
CA ARG A 620 6.83 9.82 5.33
C ARG A 620 8.14 9.22 4.89
N LEU A 621 8.16 8.58 3.72
CA LEU A 621 9.37 8.03 3.11
C LEU A 621 10.37 9.15 2.86
N LEU A 622 9.92 10.22 2.20
CA LEU A 622 10.69 11.42 1.88
C LEU A 622 11.14 12.24 3.10
N GLY A 623 10.66 11.92 4.29
CA GLY A 623 11.01 12.64 5.52
C GLY A 623 10.42 14.05 5.59
N LEU A 624 9.29 14.30 4.92
CA LEU A 624 8.62 15.59 4.96
C LEU A 624 8.13 15.90 6.38
N LYS A 625 8.38 17.13 6.85
CA LYS A 625 8.12 17.55 8.23
C LYS A 625 6.66 17.34 8.65
N ASP A 626 5.71 17.67 7.80
CA ASP A 626 4.28 17.58 8.11
C ASP A 626 3.75 16.14 8.04
N PHE A 627 4.53 15.24 7.46
CA PHE A 627 4.29 13.81 7.44
C PHE A 627 5.11 13.08 8.52
N SER A 628 5.91 13.81 9.29
CA SER A 628 6.77 13.22 10.32
C SER A 628 5.97 12.58 11.45
N ASP A 629 6.68 11.84 12.30
CA ASP A 629 6.08 11.03 13.35
C ASP A 629 5.37 11.88 14.44
N SER A 630 5.63 13.19 14.52
CA SER A 630 4.87 14.11 15.38
C SER A 630 3.43 14.32 14.91
N HIS A 631 3.09 13.98 13.67
CA HIS A 631 1.79 14.19 13.05
C HIS A 631 1.03 12.87 12.78
N LEU A 632 1.41 11.75 13.44
CA LEU A 632 0.71 10.46 13.29
C LEU A 632 -0.79 10.51 13.62
N ALA A 633 -1.17 11.41 14.53
CA ALA A 633 -2.57 11.67 14.85
C ALA A 633 -3.35 12.21 13.64
N TRP A 634 -2.71 13.02 12.79
CA TRP A 634 -3.30 13.56 11.57
C TRP A 634 -3.49 12.47 10.51
N GLY A 635 -2.48 11.61 10.28
CA GLY A 635 -2.63 10.47 9.38
C GLY A 635 -3.74 9.53 9.83
N SER A 636 -3.84 9.27 11.13
CA SER A 636 -4.92 8.46 11.72
C SER A 636 -6.30 9.13 11.57
N GLN A 637 -6.36 10.46 11.70
CA GLN A 637 -7.58 11.24 11.53
C GLN A 637 -8.01 11.27 10.06
N MET A 638 -7.08 11.53 9.13
CA MET A 638 -7.30 11.48 7.68
C MET A 638 -7.85 10.12 7.25
N HIS A 639 -7.30 9.03 7.78
CA HIS A 639 -7.81 7.69 7.52
C HIS A 639 -9.26 7.51 7.99
N LYS A 640 -9.60 7.99 9.19
CA LYS A 640 -10.98 7.96 9.72
C LYS A 640 -11.93 8.80 8.86
N ASP A 641 -11.49 9.98 8.43
CA ASP A 641 -12.30 10.91 7.63
C ASP A 641 -12.55 10.36 6.22
N LEU A 642 -11.53 9.76 5.60
CA LEU A 642 -11.68 9.04 4.33
C LEU A 642 -12.65 7.86 4.45
N ALA A 643 -12.51 7.04 5.49
CA ALA A 643 -13.44 5.93 5.75
C ALA A 643 -14.88 6.43 5.97
N ALA A 644 -15.05 7.56 6.65
CA ALA A 644 -16.36 8.19 6.85
C ALA A 644 -16.95 8.76 5.55
N ALA A 645 -16.13 9.41 4.72
CA ALA A 645 -16.53 9.94 3.42
C ALA A 645 -16.95 8.83 2.44
N LEU A 646 -16.16 7.77 2.32
CA LEU A 646 -16.49 6.59 1.50
C LEU A 646 -17.80 5.93 1.94
N LYS A 647 -18.05 5.87 3.24
CA LYS A 647 -19.30 5.35 3.78
C LYS A 647 -20.49 6.23 3.38
N LYS A 648 -20.33 7.56 3.37
CA LYS A 648 -21.35 8.50 2.89
C LYS A 648 -21.59 8.35 1.38
N ASP A 649 -20.52 8.19 0.59
CA ASP A 649 -20.63 8.02 -0.86
C ASP A 649 -21.31 6.69 -1.25
N ARG A 650 -20.92 5.57 -0.62
CA ARG A 650 -21.60 4.27 -0.77
C ARG A 650 -23.09 4.33 -0.43
N LYS A 651 -23.47 5.19 0.52
CA LYS A 651 -24.88 5.42 0.87
C LYS A 651 -25.58 6.23 -0.24
N ARG A 652 -24.99 7.33 -0.70
CA ARG A 652 -25.50 8.12 -1.84
C ARG A 652 -25.69 7.29 -3.11
N ARG A 653 -24.69 6.48 -3.50
CA ARG A 653 -24.80 5.61 -4.68
C ARG A 653 -25.93 4.59 -4.55
N LYS A 654 -26.13 4.01 -3.36
CA LYS A 654 -27.27 3.12 -3.09
C LYS A 654 -28.62 3.83 -3.18
N ASP A 655 -28.67 5.09 -2.76
CA ASP A 655 -29.89 5.91 -2.78
C ASP A 655 -30.17 6.44 -4.21
N GLN A 656 -29.18 6.47 -5.10
CA GLN A 656 -29.28 6.93 -6.49
C GLN A 656 -29.58 5.84 -7.52
N VAL A 657 -29.45 4.54 -7.19
CA VAL A 657 -29.89 3.46 -8.10
C VAL A 657 -31.41 3.31 -7.96
N PRO A 658 -32.23 3.72 -8.96
CA PRO A 658 -33.66 3.49 -8.90
C PRO A 658 -33.92 2.00 -9.04
N SER A 659 -34.90 1.50 -8.29
CA SER A 659 -35.44 0.17 -8.42
C SER A 659 -36.08 -0.05 -9.80
N SER A 660 -35.31 -0.44 -10.81
CA SER A 660 -35.84 -1.01 -12.04
C SER A 660 -35.29 -2.42 -12.24
N ARG A 661 -36.19 -3.39 -12.01
CA ARG A 661 -36.06 -4.77 -12.45
C ARG A 661 -36.10 -4.85 -13.99
N TYR A 662 -35.18 -5.64 -14.55
CA TYR A 662 -35.11 -6.22 -15.91
C TYR A 662 -34.96 -5.28 -17.13
N ILE A 663 -33.93 -5.53 -17.97
CA ILE A 663 -34.00 -6.14 -19.33
C ILE A 663 -32.59 -6.08 -19.97
N TYR A 664 -32.25 -7.13 -20.75
CA TYR A 664 -31.07 -7.31 -21.60
C TYR A 664 -30.68 -6.07 -22.44
N GLY A 665 -29.36 -5.85 -22.64
CA GLY A 665 -28.83 -5.05 -23.74
C GLY A 665 -27.53 -4.32 -23.42
N SER A 666 -26.41 -4.79 -24.00
CA SER A 666 -25.13 -4.07 -24.01
C SER A 666 -25.27 -2.68 -24.63
N PRO A 667 -24.61 -1.63 -24.09
CA PRO A 667 -24.25 -0.46 -24.84
C PRO A 667 -22.72 -0.39 -25.02
N ILE A 668 -22.33 -0.48 -26.29
CA ILE A 668 -21.06 0.00 -26.84
C ILE A 668 -21.00 1.50 -26.57
N ILE A 669 -19.92 1.99 -25.93
CA ILE A 669 -19.61 3.43 -25.87
C ILE A 669 -18.42 3.67 -26.79
N LEU A 670 -18.72 4.25 -27.95
CA LEU A 670 -17.78 4.94 -28.83
C LEU A 670 -17.39 6.27 -28.18
N LEU A 671 -16.09 6.46 -27.91
CA LEU A 671 -15.52 7.76 -27.59
C LEU A 671 -15.10 8.45 -28.90
N HIS A 672 -15.84 9.50 -29.28
CA HIS A 672 -15.40 10.44 -30.30
C HIS A 672 -14.42 11.44 -29.69
N ILE A 673 -13.26 11.52 -30.33
CA ILE A 673 -12.19 12.50 -30.11
C ILE A 673 -12.55 13.78 -30.89
N TRP A 674 -12.46 14.93 -30.23
CA TRP A 674 -12.11 16.22 -30.83
C TRP A 674 -11.11 16.92 -29.93
#